data_AF-A0A9P6QSR1-F1
#
_entry.id   AF-A0A9P6QSR1-F1
#
_cell.length_a   1.000
_cell.length_b   1.000
_cell.length_c   1.000
_cell.angle_alpha   90.00
_cell.angle_beta   90.00
_cell.angle_gamma   90.00
#
_symmetry.space_group_name_H-M   'P 1'
#
loop_
_entity.id
_entity.type
_entity.pdbx_description
1 polymer ?
#
loop_
_entity_poly.entity_id
_entity_poly.type
_entity_poly.pdbx_seq_one_letter_code
_entity_poly.pdbx_strand_id
1 'polypeptide(L)'
;ATQYCEQVKASPDGWQSCLTLYIREPKSSPETRMFCLQVIEEVLMTRTNTLDETRLNYFRQTFMDYIQREFVANGVDNTLSSEPSYLKNKFAHAVALLFRQTYMKSWTTFFSDMLSLIAPLPQSTGKSNMKMVDLFLRILMSIDEEVVNTLISRVSSKEENTLNINIKDRMREQDVPTLANVWYELLTEYKDRSLDFAEMLLRIVGVYVAWIDISLIVNERFVTLIYSFLMTTSIRNAAADCLTDIIKKGMKPLDKLQLIGILGIVDVLQQLDISSDSEFREKIARLVNNLGLQLCQIWNDTNPQNNSSYPPTANPTAYTHISQLVPILLQFLRDEDNNVTEAVFGFLREILNIFKVIKKTTGSLPQEQKVLLRQILESIVMKMKYGEDMDWVCVAIAGGSESVGTIGEDSIGDDEMLDFLEMRRELKRFYDQIATLSASLTTTFLHSAVTSTLTTFVNEKATGSAGSSDWRDLELALYLLYLYGEAIKGVPQFAVGAPTVGANGGKIVNPVPQPGAPLTPLGECLFEMCKSGVSAYPHPSVSANFFEIACRYANFFEIRPDCIPEVLEAFVDARGLHHPISANRTRAWYLFWRFSKDLKLKLTPYLETVLNSIQDVLTVEASLPGALNPGFDLSTFKDQVFETKTYLFEAVGLLISQECIPAQQQFEYLTVVVSPFLSEIQKSLEACRSIQQSSNGTIQGNMTIVAGTPRYRDLELVWTLHHRLMALGSIAKGFPDMLGNKKVAANAAAAGSGPCSQIFKQVAEITLVALETLSRFEVIRSASRFTFGRLINCLGQDVQPYLPTLITGLLQECSVMELVEFLPFMGQVAHKFKATIMSILNGLFFPLVQKVFFFLNQVPNGTDEAMALVELRKSYLTFLMGLFSSELENVLITDLNGQHLGLILQSVLHYAQDLSDIPVSRMAFGILLKAVNSWGSQGESSGAAAAAALANGKNGVSNGSSGSGGGGDGTEEKLEAPGFYQFMYEHILRITFEVPMKPTFDLQDGQSVLVLGEIAGLQKAIASKQGDTFLSYLNQVYLPSIHCPPELAQEYIHALQQLDAKQFKKYFQAFIQKSRS
;
A
#
# COMPACT_ATOMS: atom_id res chain seq x y z
N ALA A 1 17.29 -35.88 -23.05
CA ALA A 1 15.92 -36.21 -22.61
C ALA A 1 15.00 -35.00 -22.70
N THR A 2 15.22 -33.92 -21.94
CA THR A 2 14.37 -32.71 -21.97
C THR A 2 14.21 -32.11 -23.37
N GLN A 3 15.32 -31.95 -24.11
CA GLN A 3 15.26 -31.48 -25.50
C GLN A 3 14.43 -32.40 -26.42
N TYR A 4 14.43 -33.72 -26.18
CA TYR A 4 13.62 -34.65 -26.97
C TYR A 4 12.13 -34.49 -26.65
N CYS A 5 11.76 -34.32 -25.37
CA CYS A 5 10.38 -34.04 -24.98
C CYS A 5 9.86 -32.72 -25.58
N GLU A 6 10.69 -31.67 -25.59
CA GLU A 6 10.35 -30.40 -26.24
C GLU A 6 10.23 -30.53 -27.76
N GLN A 7 11.08 -31.34 -28.40
CA GLN A 7 10.95 -31.66 -29.83
C GLN A 7 9.65 -32.42 -30.15
N VAL A 8 9.23 -33.36 -29.30
CA VAL A 8 7.96 -34.10 -29.47
C VAL A 8 6.76 -33.16 -29.32
N LYS A 9 6.78 -32.25 -28.35
CA LYS A 9 5.75 -31.20 -28.19
C LYS A 9 5.69 -30.28 -29.41
N ALA A 10 6.84 -29.81 -29.90
CA ALA A 10 6.92 -28.92 -31.05
C ALA A 10 6.52 -29.60 -32.38
N SER A 11 6.67 -30.92 -32.50
CA SER A 11 6.38 -31.67 -33.73
C SER A 11 4.88 -31.66 -34.07
N PRO A 12 4.50 -31.49 -35.36
CA PRO A 12 3.10 -31.52 -35.80
C PRO A 12 2.42 -32.89 -35.63
N ASP A 13 3.19 -33.98 -35.71
CA ASP A 13 2.67 -35.36 -35.63
C ASP A 13 3.01 -36.06 -34.30
N GLY A 14 3.71 -35.37 -33.39
CA GLY A 14 4.13 -35.93 -32.09
C GLY A 14 2.97 -36.50 -31.26
N TRP A 15 1.79 -35.89 -31.37
CA TRP A 15 0.58 -36.31 -30.67
C TRP A 15 0.09 -37.71 -31.05
N GLN A 16 0.32 -38.17 -32.29
CA GLN A 16 -0.13 -39.49 -32.74
C GLN A 16 0.61 -40.58 -31.98
N SER A 17 1.93 -40.41 -31.83
CA SER A 17 2.77 -41.32 -31.06
C SER A 17 2.37 -41.31 -29.57
N CYS A 18 2.11 -40.12 -29.02
CA CYS A 18 1.62 -39.97 -27.65
C CYS A 18 0.26 -40.65 -27.41
N LEU A 19 -0.68 -40.53 -28.35
CA LEU A 19 -2.00 -41.15 -28.25
C LEU A 19 -1.90 -42.68 -28.26
N THR A 20 -1.10 -43.25 -29.18
CA THR A 20 -0.85 -44.70 -29.22
C THR A 20 -0.15 -45.20 -27.94
N LEU A 21 0.83 -44.45 -27.43
CA LEU A 21 1.55 -44.79 -26.20
C LEU A 21 0.65 -44.74 -24.96
N TYR A 22 -0.34 -43.84 -24.94
CA TYR A 22 -1.30 -43.74 -23.85
C TYR A 22 -2.27 -44.93 -23.77
N ILE A 23 -2.71 -45.44 -24.93
CA ILE A 23 -3.79 -46.44 -25.07
C ILE A 23 -3.27 -47.87 -25.21
N ARG A 24 -1.95 -48.04 -25.36
CA ARG A 24 -1.28 -49.34 -25.50
C ARG A 24 -1.53 -50.29 -24.31
N GLU A 25 -1.61 -51.58 -24.62
CA GLU A 25 -1.50 -52.68 -23.65
C GLU A 25 -0.21 -53.52 -23.87
N PRO A 26 0.53 -53.90 -22.81
CA PRO A 26 0.37 -53.49 -21.42
C PRO A 26 0.61 -51.98 -21.23
N LYS A 27 0.01 -51.40 -20.18
CA LYS A 27 0.02 -49.95 -19.92
C LYS A 27 1.47 -49.45 -19.77
N SER A 28 1.77 -48.34 -20.46
CA SER A 28 3.01 -47.57 -20.28
C SER A 28 3.12 -47.00 -18.87
N SER A 29 4.31 -46.56 -18.45
CA SER A 29 4.50 -45.97 -17.12
C SER A 29 3.59 -44.74 -16.90
N PRO A 30 3.13 -44.48 -15.66
CA PRO A 30 2.27 -43.34 -15.37
C PRO A 30 2.84 -41.98 -15.79
N GLU A 31 4.16 -41.79 -15.66
CA GLU A 31 4.88 -40.57 -16.05
C GLU A 31 4.86 -40.38 -17.58
N THR A 32 5.05 -41.47 -18.32
CA THR A 32 4.99 -41.47 -19.78
C THR A 32 3.59 -41.12 -20.26
N ARG A 33 2.56 -41.71 -19.64
CA ARG A 33 1.15 -41.44 -19.95
C ARG A 33 0.76 -40.00 -19.62
N MET A 34 1.27 -39.45 -18.51
CA MET A 34 1.08 -38.05 -18.15
C MET A 34 1.69 -37.10 -19.18
N PHE A 35 2.92 -37.35 -19.61
CA PHE A 35 3.56 -36.59 -20.70
C PHE A 35 2.77 -36.69 -22.00
N CYS A 36 2.29 -37.88 -22.36
CA CYS A 36 1.46 -38.07 -23.55
C CYS A 36 0.17 -37.25 -23.50
N LEU A 37 -0.51 -37.20 -22.35
CA LEU A 37 -1.70 -36.37 -22.17
C LEU A 37 -1.38 -34.87 -22.24
N GLN A 38 -0.23 -34.42 -21.70
CA GLN A 38 0.20 -33.02 -21.83
C GLN A 38 0.37 -32.60 -23.30
N VAL A 39 1.00 -33.46 -24.12
CA VAL A 39 1.16 -33.20 -25.56
C VAL A 39 -0.20 -33.14 -26.26
N ILE A 40 -1.13 -34.05 -25.90
CA ILE A 40 -2.48 -34.07 -26.47
C ILE A 40 -3.26 -32.81 -26.11
N GLU A 41 -3.22 -32.37 -24.86
CA GLU A 41 -3.88 -31.13 -24.42
C GLU A 41 -3.32 -29.90 -25.14
N GLU A 42 -1.99 -29.77 -25.24
CA GLU A 42 -1.35 -28.64 -25.93
C GLU A 42 -1.83 -28.54 -27.38
N VAL A 43 -1.95 -29.68 -28.05
CA VAL A 43 -2.45 -29.77 -29.44
C VAL A 43 -3.94 -29.41 -29.53
N LEU A 44 -4.76 -29.86 -28.57
CA LEU A 44 -6.17 -29.49 -28.50
C LEU A 44 -6.39 -28.01 -28.07
N MET A 45 -5.41 -27.36 -27.44
CA MET A 45 -5.51 -25.95 -27.05
C MET A 45 -5.01 -24.99 -28.13
N THR A 46 -3.80 -25.22 -28.62
CA THR A 46 -3.04 -24.21 -29.40
C THR A 46 -3.13 -24.42 -30.91
N ARG A 47 -3.48 -25.63 -31.37
CA ARG A 47 -3.38 -26.03 -32.79
C ARG A 47 -4.74 -26.29 -33.45
N THR A 48 -5.79 -25.66 -32.95
CA THR A 48 -7.18 -25.80 -33.43
C THR A 48 -7.34 -25.54 -34.93
N ASN A 49 -6.58 -24.60 -35.51
CA ASN A 49 -6.61 -24.30 -36.95
C ASN A 49 -5.93 -25.35 -37.85
N THR A 50 -5.17 -26.30 -37.27
CA THR A 50 -4.43 -27.34 -38.01
C THR A 50 -5.01 -28.75 -37.84
N LEU A 51 -6.05 -28.88 -37.01
CA LEU A 51 -6.76 -30.13 -36.75
C LEU A 51 -8.00 -30.21 -37.64
N ASP A 52 -7.91 -30.96 -38.73
CA ASP A 52 -9.07 -31.28 -39.58
C ASP A 52 -10.09 -32.14 -38.83
N GLU A 53 -11.35 -32.09 -39.27
CA GLU A 53 -12.46 -32.84 -38.66
C GLU A 53 -12.21 -34.36 -38.59
N THR A 54 -11.47 -34.92 -39.56
CA THR A 54 -11.07 -36.33 -39.56
C THR A 54 -10.16 -36.68 -38.37
N ARG A 55 -9.22 -35.79 -38.01
CA ARG A 55 -8.31 -36.00 -36.87
C ARG A 55 -9.04 -35.87 -35.54
N LEU A 56 -9.98 -34.94 -35.44
CA LEU A 56 -10.84 -34.81 -34.25
C LEU A 56 -11.76 -36.02 -34.06
N ASN A 57 -12.30 -36.56 -35.16
CA ASN A 57 -13.08 -37.80 -35.11
C ASN A 57 -12.22 -39.02 -34.73
N TYR A 58 -10.95 -39.06 -35.14
CA TYR A 58 -10.01 -40.08 -34.70
C TYR A 58 -9.75 -39.99 -33.18
N PHE A 59 -9.52 -38.80 -32.63
CA PHE A 59 -9.44 -38.60 -31.18
C PHE A 59 -10.70 -39.08 -30.47
N ARG A 60 -11.89 -38.72 -30.98
CA ARG A 60 -13.18 -39.15 -30.42
C ARG A 60 -13.30 -40.67 -30.36
N GLN A 61 -13.08 -41.36 -31.48
CA GLN A 61 -13.17 -42.82 -31.55
C GLN A 61 -12.19 -43.47 -30.58
N THR A 62 -10.93 -43.04 -30.61
CA THR A 62 -9.89 -43.64 -29.77
C THR A 62 -10.13 -43.41 -28.27
N PHE A 63 -10.64 -42.23 -27.88
CA PHE A 63 -11.04 -41.97 -26.49
C PHE A 63 -12.26 -42.79 -26.09
N MET A 64 -13.28 -42.92 -26.94
CA MET A 64 -14.47 -43.73 -26.64
C MET A 64 -14.13 -45.22 -26.51
N ASP A 65 -13.29 -45.76 -27.39
CA ASP A 65 -12.81 -47.15 -27.32
C ASP A 65 -12.03 -47.39 -26.01
N TYR A 66 -11.17 -46.44 -25.63
CA TYR A 66 -10.44 -46.49 -24.36
C TYR A 66 -11.39 -46.46 -23.16
N ILE A 67 -12.41 -45.59 -23.17
CA ILE A 67 -13.41 -45.49 -22.10
C ILE A 67 -14.18 -46.81 -21.97
N GLN A 68 -14.67 -47.36 -23.08
CA GLN A 68 -15.42 -48.62 -23.07
C GLN A 68 -14.57 -49.79 -22.58
N ARG A 69 -13.31 -49.87 -22.99
CA ARG A 69 -12.41 -50.95 -22.57
C ARG A 69 -12.06 -50.88 -21.08
N GLU A 70 -11.64 -49.71 -20.59
CA GLU A 70 -11.08 -49.56 -19.24
C GLU A 70 -12.14 -49.33 -18.16
N PHE A 71 -13.18 -48.55 -18.46
CA PHE A 71 -14.17 -48.12 -17.46
C PHE A 71 -15.47 -48.95 -17.51
N VAL A 72 -15.77 -49.61 -18.64
CA VAL A 72 -16.99 -50.41 -18.82
C VAL A 72 -16.71 -51.91 -18.82
N ALA A 73 -15.84 -52.42 -19.71
CA ALA A 73 -15.60 -53.87 -19.87
C ALA A 73 -14.81 -54.49 -18.70
N ASN A 74 -13.78 -53.82 -18.19
CA ASN A 74 -13.00 -54.25 -17.03
C ASN A 74 -13.68 -53.90 -15.67
N GLY A 75 -15.00 -53.67 -15.67
CA GLY A 75 -15.80 -53.18 -14.54
C GLY A 75 -16.47 -54.26 -13.67
N VAL A 76 -16.22 -55.55 -13.93
CA VAL A 76 -16.94 -56.66 -13.25
C VAL A 76 -16.65 -56.71 -11.74
N ASP A 77 -15.47 -56.26 -11.31
CA ASP A 77 -15.20 -55.96 -9.91
C ASP A 77 -15.55 -54.49 -9.62
N ASN A 78 -16.58 -54.28 -8.80
CA ASN A 78 -17.07 -52.98 -8.29
C ASN A 78 -16.03 -52.18 -7.45
N THR A 79 -14.73 -52.44 -7.61
CA THR A 79 -13.63 -51.71 -6.99
C THR A 79 -13.21 -50.54 -7.88
N LEU A 80 -12.94 -49.36 -7.31
CA LEU A 80 -12.42 -48.22 -8.07
C LEU A 80 -11.13 -48.63 -8.81
N SER A 81 -10.93 -48.15 -10.05
CA SER A 81 -9.77 -48.52 -10.88
C SER A 81 -8.45 -48.28 -10.13
N SER A 82 -7.44 -49.12 -10.37
CA SER A 82 -6.08 -48.92 -9.82
C SER A 82 -5.32 -47.71 -10.42
N GLU A 83 -5.93 -46.95 -11.33
CA GLU A 83 -5.28 -45.78 -11.95
C GLU A 83 -5.22 -44.58 -10.99
N PRO A 84 -4.08 -43.89 -10.88
CA PRO A 84 -3.94 -42.68 -10.07
C PRO A 84 -4.91 -41.55 -10.46
N SER A 85 -5.43 -40.82 -9.47
CA SER A 85 -6.39 -39.72 -9.67
C SER A 85 -5.88 -38.61 -10.60
N TYR A 86 -4.57 -38.31 -10.58
CA TYR A 86 -4.00 -37.28 -11.46
C TYR A 86 -4.10 -37.65 -12.95
N LEU A 87 -3.99 -38.94 -13.31
CA LEU A 87 -4.17 -39.39 -14.69
C LEU A 87 -5.63 -39.31 -15.12
N LYS A 88 -6.57 -39.67 -14.23
CA LYS A 88 -8.01 -39.55 -14.51
C LYS A 88 -8.43 -38.10 -14.73
N ASN A 89 -7.95 -37.18 -13.88
CA ASN A 89 -8.20 -35.75 -14.04
C ASN A 89 -7.63 -35.22 -15.35
N LYS A 90 -6.39 -35.59 -15.68
CA LYS A 90 -5.75 -35.17 -16.92
C LYS A 90 -6.46 -35.72 -18.16
N PHE A 91 -6.92 -36.97 -18.10
CA PHE A 91 -7.71 -37.56 -19.17
C PHE A 91 -9.09 -36.91 -19.31
N ALA A 92 -9.78 -36.63 -18.19
CA ALA A 92 -11.06 -35.92 -18.19
C ALA A 92 -10.93 -34.51 -18.80
N HIS A 93 -9.83 -33.80 -18.51
CA HIS A 93 -9.51 -32.51 -19.12
C HIS A 93 -9.28 -32.65 -20.63
N ALA A 94 -8.49 -33.62 -21.10
CA ALA A 94 -8.31 -33.87 -22.52
C ALA A 94 -9.65 -34.18 -23.25
N VAL A 95 -10.57 -34.90 -22.61
CA VAL A 95 -11.93 -35.15 -23.13
C VAL A 95 -12.74 -33.85 -23.18
N ALA A 96 -12.66 -32.99 -22.16
CA ALA A 96 -13.34 -31.69 -22.14
C ALA A 96 -12.84 -30.74 -23.25
N LEU A 97 -11.53 -30.75 -23.55
CA LEU A 97 -10.97 -29.98 -24.66
C LEU A 97 -11.44 -30.49 -26.02
N LEU A 98 -11.51 -31.81 -26.19
CA LEU A 98 -12.09 -32.40 -27.40
C LEU A 98 -13.58 -32.05 -27.54
N PHE A 99 -14.33 -32.10 -26.43
CA PHE A 99 -15.72 -31.67 -26.36
C PHE A 99 -15.89 -30.22 -26.81
N ARG A 100 -15.08 -29.29 -26.28
CA ARG A 100 -15.11 -27.86 -26.64
C ARG A 100 -15.02 -27.62 -28.15
N GLN A 101 -14.22 -28.40 -28.86
CA GLN A 101 -14.05 -28.24 -30.32
C GLN A 101 -15.13 -28.94 -31.15
N THR A 102 -15.63 -30.09 -30.69
CA THR A 102 -16.45 -31.00 -31.51
C THR A 102 -17.95 -30.92 -31.23
N TYR A 103 -18.35 -30.47 -30.03
CA TYR A 103 -19.74 -30.51 -29.57
C TYR A 103 -20.71 -29.72 -30.47
N MET A 104 -20.27 -28.58 -31.01
CA MET A 104 -21.06 -27.76 -31.92
C MET A 104 -21.11 -28.24 -33.37
N LYS A 105 -20.28 -29.21 -33.73
CA LYS A 105 -20.08 -29.63 -35.12
C LYS A 105 -20.41 -31.11 -35.30
N SER A 106 -19.52 -31.99 -34.82
CA SER A 106 -19.53 -33.42 -35.14
C SER A 106 -19.97 -34.32 -33.98
N TRP A 107 -19.90 -33.85 -32.72
CA TRP A 107 -20.23 -34.64 -31.53
C TRP A 107 -21.40 -34.05 -30.73
N THR A 108 -22.54 -33.85 -31.41
CA THR A 108 -23.75 -33.27 -30.79
C THR A 108 -24.42 -34.21 -29.79
N THR A 109 -24.16 -35.52 -29.84
CA THR A 109 -24.75 -36.55 -28.94
C THR A 109 -23.89 -36.86 -27.72
N PHE A 110 -22.87 -36.05 -27.42
CA PHE A 110 -21.88 -36.31 -26.37
C PHE A 110 -22.46 -36.78 -25.04
N PHE A 111 -23.43 -36.04 -24.48
CA PHE A 111 -24.03 -36.40 -23.19
C PHE A 111 -24.86 -37.68 -23.28
N SER A 112 -25.63 -37.88 -24.36
CA SER A 112 -26.36 -39.14 -24.57
C SER A 112 -25.43 -40.35 -24.65
N ASP A 113 -24.30 -40.21 -25.36
CA ASP A 113 -23.30 -41.27 -25.49
C ASP A 113 -22.70 -41.60 -24.11
N MET A 114 -22.29 -40.59 -23.33
CA MET A 114 -21.70 -40.79 -22.00
C MET A 114 -22.70 -41.36 -20.98
N LEU A 115 -23.94 -40.88 -20.98
CA LEU A 115 -25.00 -41.37 -20.08
C LEU A 115 -25.34 -42.84 -20.35
N SER A 116 -25.29 -43.27 -21.61
CA SER A 116 -25.52 -44.68 -21.96
C SER A 116 -24.47 -45.64 -21.37
N LEU A 117 -23.26 -45.14 -21.08
CA LEU A 117 -22.18 -45.92 -20.47
C LEU A 117 -22.28 -45.99 -18.94
N ILE A 118 -23.07 -45.10 -18.33
CA ILE A 118 -23.33 -45.07 -16.88
C ILE A 118 -24.45 -46.06 -16.50
N ALA A 119 -25.41 -46.25 -17.42
CA ALA A 119 -26.56 -47.13 -17.24
C ALA A 119 -26.15 -48.56 -16.83
N PRO A 120 -26.98 -49.25 -16.02
CA PRO A 120 -26.65 -50.57 -15.49
C PRO A 120 -26.37 -51.57 -16.62
N LEU A 121 -25.21 -52.23 -16.56
CA LEU A 121 -24.85 -53.31 -17.46
C LEU A 121 -25.87 -54.46 -17.30
N PRO A 122 -26.21 -55.23 -18.36
CA PRO A 122 -27.21 -56.31 -18.33
C PRO A 122 -26.97 -57.40 -17.27
N GLN A 123 -25.77 -57.47 -16.70
CA GLN A 123 -25.34 -58.45 -15.70
C GLN A 123 -25.24 -57.88 -14.26
N SER A 124 -25.55 -56.59 -14.07
CA SER A 124 -25.49 -55.90 -12.77
C SER A 124 -26.88 -55.68 -12.18
N THR A 125 -26.98 -55.62 -10.85
CA THR A 125 -28.22 -55.53 -10.05
C THR A 125 -28.98 -54.20 -10.18
N GLY A 126 -29.16 -53.69 -11.41
CA GLY A 126 -29.86 -52.42 -11.68
C GLY A 126 -29.15 -51.18 -11.16
N LYS A 127 -27.90 -51.28 -10.72
CA LYS A 127 -27.09 -50.20 -10.15
C LYS A 127 -26.12 -49.61 -11.19
N SER A 128 -25.83 -48.31 -11.08
CA SER A 128 -24.94 -47.61 -12.00
C SER A 128 -23.47 -48.08 -11.90
N ASN A 129 -22.70 -47.89 -12.98
CA ASN A 129 -21.28 -48.24 -13.02
C ASN A 129 -20.41 -47.17 -12.31
N MET A 130 -19.88 -47.49 -11.12
CA MET A 130 -19.08 -46.58 -10.30
C MET A 130 -17.85 -46.01 -11.00
N LYS A 131 -17.15 -46.80 -11.84
CA LYS A 131 -15.94 -46.34 -12.55
C LYS A 131 -16.30 -45.28 -13.60
N MET A 132 -17.42 -45.48 -14.30
CA MET A 132 -17.90 -44.53 -15.30
C MET A 132 -18.49 -43.28 -14.64
N VAL A 133 -19.19 -43.42 -13.51
CA VAL A 133 -19.68 -42.28 -12.71
C VAL A 133 -18.50 -41.40 -12.24
N ASP A 134 -17.43 -41.98 -11.68
CA ASP A 134 -16.20 -41.24 -11.30
C ASP A 134 -15.63 -40.42 -12.47
N LEU A 135 -15.44 -41.06 -13.63
CA LEU A 135 -14.90 -40.40 -14.81
C LEU A 135 -15.84 -39.30 -15.33
N PHE A 136 -17.15 -39.58 -15.40
CA PHE A 136 -18.14 -38.65 -15.90
C PHE A 136 -18.22 -37.38 -15.06
N LEU A 137 -18.20 -37.52 -13.73
CA LEU A 137 -18.23 -36.37 -12.82
C LEU A 137 -16.97 -35.50 -12.95
N ARG A 138 -15.78 -36.11 -13.14
CA ARG A 138 -14.54 -35.36 -13.46
C ARG A 138 -14.61 -34.65 -14.80
N ILE A 139 -15.23 -35.26 -15.82
CA ILE A 139 -15.47 -34.64 -17.12
C ILE A 139 -16.39 -33.43 -16.97
N LEU A 140 -17.50 -33.55 -16.24
CA LEU A 140 -18.43 -32.42 -16.01
C LEU A 140 -17.74 -31.23 -15.33
N MET A 141 -16.88 -31.49 -14.34
CA MET A 141 -16.07 -30.45 -13.69
C MET A 141 -15.10 -29.80 -14.68
N SER A 142 -14.40 -30.60 -15.49
CA SER A 142 -13.45 -30.11 -16.48
C SER A 142 -14.13 -29.29 -17.59
N ILE A 143 -15.36 -29.64 -17.98
CA ILE A 143 -16.16 -28.86 -18.95
C ILE A 143 -16.50 -27.49 -18.38
N ASP A 144 -16.85 -27.39 -17.10
CA ASP A 144 -17.11 -26.08 -16.48
C ASP A 144 -15.84 -25.21 -16.44
N GLU A 145 -14.72 -25.76 -15.97
CA GLU A 145 -13.42 -25.05 -15.92
C GLU A 145 -12.99 -24.51 -17.29
N GLU A 146 -13.17 -25.29 -18.36
CA GLU A 146 -12.71 -24.96 -19.71
C GLU A 146 -13.69 -24.11 -20.55
N VAL A 147 -15.00 -24.27 -20.34
CA VAL A 147 -16.02 -23.60 -21.17
C VAL A 147 -16.64 -22.43 -20.42
N VAL A 148 -16.96 -22.60 -19.14
CA VAL A 148 -17.85 -21.70 -18.39
C VAL A 148 -17.10 -20.76 -17.47
N ASN A 149 -16.11 -21.24 -16.73
CA ASN A 149 -15.41 -20.47 -15.69
C ASN A 149 -14.74 -19.20 -16.28
N THR A 150 -15.08 -18.04 -15.71
CA THR A 150 -14.63 -16.72 -16.18
C THR A 150 -13.36 -16.22 -15.49
N LEU A 151 -12.88 -16.89 -14.44
CA LEU A 151 -11.69 -16.48 -13.67
C LEU A 151 -10.38 -16.72 -14.42
N ILE A 152 -10.39 -17.65 -15.39
CA ILE A 152 -9.27 -17.85 -16.30
C ILE A 152 -9.31 -16.71 -17.31
N SER A 153 -8.38 -15.75 -17.20
CA SER A 153 -8.22 -14.66 -18.16
C SER A 153 -7.79 -15.22 -19.52
N ARG A 154 -8.80 -15.58 -20.33
CA ARG A 154 -8.62 -16.04 -21.70
C ARG A 154 -8.38 -14.80 -22.56
N VAL A 155 -7.13 -14.34 -22.60
CA VAL A 155 -6.66 -13.24 -23.49
C VAL A 155 -6.78 -13.64 -24.99
N SER A 156 -7.18 -14.87 -25.30
CA SER A 156 -7.36 -15.36 -26.65
C SER A 156 -8.71 -14.95 -27.25
N SER A 157 -8.67 -14.10 -28.28
CA SER A 157 -9.66 -13.84 -29.35
C SER A 157 -11.15 -13.74 -28.96
N LYS A 158 -11.81 -12.67 -29.44
CA LYS A 158 -13.28 -12.49 -29.41
C LYS A 158 -14.05 -13.72 -29.94
N GLU A 159 -13.44 -14.49 -30.84
CA GLU A 159 -14.00 -15.70 -31.43
C GLU A 159 -14.12 -16.86 -30.43
N GLU A 160 -13.13 -17.07 -29.56
CA GLU A 160 -13.15 -18.14 -28.56
C GLU A 160 -14.21 -17.92 -27.49
N ASN A 161 -14.38 -16.67 -27.05
CA ASN A 161 -15.46 -16.30 -26.13
C ASN A 161 -16.83 -16.51 -26.75
N THR A 162 -16.98 -16.23 -28.05
CA THR A 162 -18.24 -16.47 -28.78
C THR A 162 -18.56 -17.97 -28.87
N LEU A 163 -17.55 -18.82 -29.15
CA LEU A 163 -17.72 -20.27 -29.17
C LEU A 163 -18.19 -20.81 -27.81
N ASN A 164 -17.54 -20.40 -26.72
CA ASN A 164 -17.89 -20.86 -25.37
C ASN A 164 -19.30 -20.43 -24.95
N ILE A 165 -19.73 -19.21 -25.31
CA ILE A 165 -21.12 -18.75 -25.11
C ILE A 165 -22.09 -19.67 -25.84
N ASN A 166 -21.84 -19.95 -27.13
CA ASN A 166 -22.72 -20.82 -27.90
C ASN A 166 -22.81 -22.22 -27.28
N ILE A 167 -21.67 -22.83 -26.90
CA ILE A 167 -21.63 -24.17 -26.28
C ILE A 167 -22.51 -24.19 -25.03
N LYS A 168 -22.34 -23.20 -24.16
CA LYS A 168 -23.12 -23.07 -22.93
C LYS A 168 -24.62 -22.95 -23.22
N ASP A 169 -25.02 -22.13 -24.19
CA ASP A 169 -26.43 -21.92 -24.52
C ASP A 169 -27.07 -23.20 -25.08
N ARG A 170 -26.36 -23.94 -25.95
CA ARG A 170 -26.84 -25.24 -26.45
C ARG A 170 -26.99 -26.28 -25.34
N MET A 171 -25.98 -26.39 -24.47
CA MET A 171 -26.03 -27.30 -23.31
C MET A 171 -27.24 -26.99 -22.44
N ARG A 172 -27.48 -25.70 -22.17
CA ARG A 172 -28.59 -25.22 -21.33
C ARG A 172 -29.96 -25.63 -21.89
N GLU A 173 -30.16 -25.54 -23.20
CA GLU A 173 -31.45 -25.82 -23.84
C GLU A 173 -31.71 -27.33 -24.01
N GLN A 174 -30.69 -28.13 -24.33
CA GLN A 174 -30.88 -29.52 -24.76
C GLN A 174 -30.47 -30.56 -23.71
N ASP A 175 -29.28 -30.43 -23.12
CA ASP A 175 -28.67 -31.50 -22.33
C ASP A 175 -28.89 -31.35 -20.83
N VAL A 176 -28.84 -30.13 -20.32
CA VAL A 176 -28.94 -29.81 -18.88
C VAL A 176 -30.22 -30.34 -18.22
N PRO A 177 -31.43 -30.27 -18.82
CA PRO A 177 -32.62 -30.86 -18.22
C PRO A 177 -32.50 -32.38 -17.97
N THR A 178 -31.84 -33.09 -18.89
CA THR A 178 -31.56 -34.52 -18.75
C THR A 178 -30.51 -34.76 -17.67
N LEU A 179 -29.43 -33.97 -17.66
CA LEU A 179 -28.38 -34.05 -16.65
C LEU A 179 -28.92 -33.80 -15.23
N ALA A 180 -29.83 -32.84 -15.06
CA ALA A 180 -30.45 -32.56 -13.76
C ALA A 180 -31.23 -33.76 -13.20
N ASN A 181 -31.94 -34.52 -14.05
CA ASN A 181 -32.61 -35.75 -13.63
C ASN A 181 -31.60 -36.83 -13.25
N VAL A 182 -30.53 -37.01 -14.04
CA VAL A 182 -29.46 -37.96 -13.74
C VAL A 182 -28.76 -37.62 -12.43
N TRP A 183 -28.47 -36.34 -12.17
CA TRP A 183 -27.89 -35.91 -10.89
C TRP A 183 -28.79 -36.25 -9.71
N TYR A 184 -30.11 -36.06 -9.84
CA TYR A 184 -31.06 -36.45 -8.80
C TYR A 184 -31.06 -37.96 -8.52
N GLU A 185 -31.11 -38.77 -9.59
CA GLU A 185 -31.11 -40.23 -9.50
C GLU A 185 -29.81 -40.74 -8.88
N LEU A 186 -28.65 -40.23 -9.32
CA LEU A 186 -27.35 -40.58 -8.77
C LEU A 186 -27.21 -40.12 -7.32
N LEU A 187 -27.65 -38.90 -6.96
CA LEU A 187 -27.62 -38.46 -5.56
C LEU A 187 -28.48 -39.37 -4.67
N THR A 188 -29.63 -39.84 -5.17
CA THR A 188 -30.50 -40.76 -4.44
C THR A 188 -29.86 -42.14 -4.28
N GLU A 189 -29.20 -42.67 -5.33
CA GLU A 189 -28.50 -43.96 -5.26
C GLU A 189 -27.27 -43.91 -4.35
N TYR A 190 -26.44 -42.86 -4.49
CA TYR A 190 -25.16 -42.75 -3.80
C TYR A 190 -25.29 -42.25 -2.36
N LYS A 191 -26.46 -41.74 -1.96
CA LYS A 191 -26.80 -41.49 -0.56
C LYS A 191 -26.52 -42.70 0.35
N ASP A 192 -26.86 -43.90 -0.11
CA ASP A 192 -26.69 -45.14 0.66
C ASP A 192 -25.47 -45.97 0.21
N ARG A 193 -24.92 -45.69 -0.98
CA ARG A 193 -23.84 -46.49 -1.59
C ARG A 193 -22.43 -45.94 -1.33
N SER A 194 -22.22 -44.63 -1.48
CA SER A 194 -20.92 -43.97 -1.26
C SER A 194 -21.09 -42.46 -1.24
N LEU A 195 -20.74 -41.84 -0.11
CA LEU A 195 -20.91 -40.41 0.11
C LEU A 195 -19.92 -39.55 -0.69
N ASP A 196 -18.73 -40.05 -1.02
CA ASP A 196 -17.74 -39.33 -1.83
C ASP A 196 -18.29 -38.95 -3.23
N PHE A 197 -19.08 -39.85 -3.84
CA PHE A 197 -19.74 -39.55 -5.11
C PHE A 197 -20.86 -38.54 -4.95
N ALA A 198 -21.64 -38.64 -3.87
CA ALA A 198 -22.67 -37.65 -3.56
C ALA A 198 -22.06 -36.27 -3.28
N GLU A 199 -20.90 -36.19 -2.63
CA GLU A 199 -20.14 -34.96 -2.41
C GLU A 199 -19.69 -34.33 -3.73
N MET A 200 -19.06 -35.10 -4.62
CA MET A 200 -18.63 -34.62 -5.93
C MET A 200 -19.82 -34.18 -6.80
N LEU A 201 -20.96 -34.89 -6.73
CA LEU A 201 -22.21 -34.51 -7.39
C LEU A 201 -22.76 -33.19 -6.86
N LEU A 202 -22.82 -33.00 -5.53
CA LEU A 202 -23.26 -31.73 -4.93
C LEU A 202 -22.38 -30.56 -5.37
N ARG A 203 -21.06 -30.76 -5.46
CA ARG A 203 -20.14 -29.75 -5.98
C ARG A 203 -20.42 -29.40 -7.45
N ILE A 204 -20.68 -30.40 -8.29
CA ILE A 204 -21.05 -30.20 -9.70
C ILE A 204 -22.37 -29.42 -9.82
N VAL A 205 -23.38 -29.81 -9.02
CA VAL A 205 -24.66 -29.08 -8.99
C VAL A 205 -24.44 -27.62 -8.60
N GLY A 206 -23.67 -27.34 -7.56
CA GLY A 206 -23.35 -25.97 -7.13
C GLY A 206 -22.72 -25.12 -8.23
N VAL A 207 -21.70 -25.64 -8.91
CA VAL A 207 -21.01 -24.96 -10.02
C VAL A 207 -21.96 -24.69 -11.21
N TYR A 208 -22.78 -25.67 -11.60
CA TYR A 208 -23.67 -25.54 -12.76
C TYR A 208 -24.87 -24.61 -12.48
N VAL A 209 -25.33 -24.53 -11.23
CA VAL A 209 -26.47 -23.68 -10.82
C VAL A 209 -26.30 -22.22 -11.23
N ALA A 210 -25.06 -21.73 -11.29
CA ALA A 210 -24.73 -20.36 -11.68
C ALA A 210 -25.29 -19.95 -13.06
N TRP A 211 -25.45 -20.88 -14.01
CA TRP A 211 -25.81 -20.54 -15.40
C TRP A 211 -26.99 -21.34 -15.99
N ILE A 212 -27.44 -22.42 -15.35
CA ILE A 212 -28.59 -23.23 -15.81
C ILE A 212 -29.95 -22.60 -15.45
N ASP A 213 -31.08 -23.22 -15.79
CA ASP A 213 -32.39 -22.85 -15.22
C ASP A 213 -32.49 -23.32 -13.76
N ILE A 214 -32.87 -22.42 -12.85
CA ILE A 214 -32.95 -22.73 -11.41
C ILE A 214 -34.08 -23.71 -11.08
N SER A 215 -35.16 -23.73 -11.87
CA SER A 215 -36.33 -24.60 -11.63
C SER A 215 -36.02 -26.09 -11.72
N LEU A 216 -34.96 -26.46 -12.46
CA LEU A 216 -34.48 -27.83 -12.61
C LEU A 216 -33.91 -28.40 -11.31
N ILE A 217 -33.29 -27.54 -10.50
CA ILE A 217 -32.67 -27.92 -9.22
C ILE A 217 -33.56 -27.55 -8.04
N VAL A 218 -34.20 -26.37 -8.05
CA VAL A 218 -35.05 -25.92 -6.94
C VAL A 218 -36.47 -26.41 -7.14
N ASN A 219 -36.66 -27.70 -6.88
CA ASN A 219 -37.96 -28.35 -6.76
C ASN A 219 -38.02 -29.14 -5.45
N GLU A 220 -39.24 -29.46 -5.00
CA GLU A 220 -39.47 -30.08 -3.68
C GLU A 220 -38.64 -31.35 -3.46
N ARG A 221 -38.54 -32.22 -4.48
CA ARG A 221 -37.79 -33.49 -4.38
C ARG A 221 -36.28 -33.28 -4.17
N PHE A 222 -35.68 -32.33 -4.88
CA PHE A 222 -34.22 -32.13 -4.88
C PHE A 222 -33.81 -31.33 -3.64
N VAL A 223 -34.60 -30.32 -3.25
CA VAL A 223 -34.35 -29.53 -2.03
C VAL A 223 -34.47 -30.40 -0.77
N THR A 224 -35.48 -31.26 -0.70
CA THR A 224 -35.63 -32.22 0.41
C THR A 224 -34.44 -33.17 0.51
N LEU A 225 -33.90 -33.62 -0.64
CA LEU A 225 -32.71 -34.46 -0.68
C LEU A 225 -31.46 -33.71 -0.19
N ILE A 226 -31.23 -32.47 -0.63
CA ILE A 226 -30.13 -31.62 -0.16
C ILE A 226 -30.22 -31.38 1.35
N TYR A 227 -31.41 -31.09 1.90
CA TYR A 227 -31.58 -30.94 3.34
C TYR A 227 -31.35 -32.23 4.12
N SER A 228 -31.66 -33.39 3.54
CA SER A 228 -31.30 -34.67 4.16
C SER A 228 -29.78 -34.88 4.26
N PHE A 229 -29.01 -34.37 3.28
CA PHE A 229 -27.55 -34.37 3.33
C PHE A 229 -27.01 -33.33 4.32
N LEU A 230 -27.67 -32.18 4.45
CA LEU A 230 -27.29 -31.16 5.45
C LEU A 230 -27.39 -31.67 6.89
N MET A 231 -28.31 -32.59 7.16
CA MET A 231 -28.46 -33.28 8.45
C MET A 231 -27.46 -34.43 8.66
N THR A 232 -26.63 -34.77 7.66
CA THR A 232 -25.70 -35.89 7.70
C THR A 232 -24.26 -35.40 7.87
N THR A 233 -23.62 -35.73 9.01
CA THR A 233 -22.33 -35.17 9.45
C THR A 233 -21.19 -35.24 8.42
N SER A 234 -21.11 -36.30 7.62
CA SER A 234 -20.01 -36.52 6.67
C SER A 234 -20.15 -35.75 5.35
N ILE A 235 -21.35 -35.30 4.96
CA ILE A 235 -21.61 -34.66 3.66
C ILE A 235 -22.26 -33.26 3.81
N ARG A 236 -22.61 -32.86 5.04
CA ARG A 236 -23.25 -31.58 5.33
C ARG A 236 -22.49 -30.36 4.81
N ASN A 237 -21.15 -30.40 4.76
CA ASN A 237 -20.34 -29.29 4.23
C ASN A 237 -20.61 -29.06 2.74
N ALA A 238 -20.60 -30.13 1.94
CA ALA A 238 -20.91 -30.05 0.52
C ALA A 238 -22.38 -29.66 0.25
N ALA A 239 -23.30 -30.09 1.11
CA ALA A 239 -24.70 -29.66 1.04
C ALA A 239 -24.85 -28.15 1.33
N ALA A 240 -24.16 -27.64 2.35
CA ALA A 240 -24.15 -26.22 2.70
C ALA A 240 -23.51 -25.35 1.59
N ASP A 241 -22.41 -25.80 0.99
CA ASP A 241 -21.79 -25.13 -0.16
C ASP A 241 -22.74 -25.11 -1.37
N CYS A 242 -23.37 -26.24 -1.69
CA CYS A 242 -24.36 -26.31 -2.77
C CYS A 242 -25.55 -25.36 -2.54
N LEU A 243 -26.07 -25.25 -1.31
CA LEU A 243 -27.13 -24.28 -0.96
C LEU A 243 -26.62 -22.84 -1.10
N THR A 244 -25.37 -22.59 -0.74
CA THR A 244 -24.75 -21.27 -0.90
C THR A 244 -24.69 -20.87 -2.38
N ASP A 245 -24.34 -21.79 -3.27
CA ASP A 245 -24.29 -21.53 -4.72
C ASP A 245 -25.69 -21.29 -5.32
N ILE A 246 -26.72 -22.01 -4.83
CA ILE A 246 -28.13 -21.75 -5.17
C ILE A 246 -28.54 -20.31 -4.77
N ILE A 247 -28.09 -19.84 -3.62
CA ILE A 247 -28.38 -18.49 -3.14
C ILE A 247 -27.54 -17.44 -3.88
N LYS A 248 -26.33 -17.74 -4.34
CA LYS A 248 -25.50 -16.76 -5.09
C LYS A 248 -25.98 -16.50 -6.52
N LYS A 249 -26.84 -17.36 -7.06
CA LYS A 249 -27.36 -17.20 -8.43
C LYS A 249 -28.03 -15.84 -8.65
N GLY A 250 -27.54 -15.08 -9.64
CA GLY A 250 -28.12 -13.81 -10.05
C GLY A 250 -29.50 -13.98 -10.69
N MET A 251 -30.49 -13.24 -10.20
CA MET A 251 -31.85 -13.17 -10.76
C MET A 251 -32.53 -11.87 -10.33
N LYS A 252 -33.74 -11.61 -10.85
CA LYS A 252 -34.49 -10.40 -10.49
C LYS A 252 -34.86 -10.43 -8.99
N PRO A 253 -34.94 -9.27 -8.32
CA PRO A 253 -35.19 -9.20 -6.88
C PRO A 253 -36.45 -9.95 -6.41
N LEU A 254 -37.56 -9.86 -7.16
CA LEU A 254 -38.81 -10.53 -6.80
C LEU A 254 -38.73 -12.05 -6.93
N ASP A 255 -38.14 -12.54 -8.03
CA ASP A 255 -37.94 -13.97 -8.25
C ASP A 255 -37.01 -14.55 -7.16
N LYS A 256 -36.00 -13.79 -6.75
CA LYS A 256 -35.09 -14.15 -5.65
C LYS A 256 -35.81 -14.23 -4.31
N LEU A 257 -36.69 -13.27 -4.02
CA LEU A 257 -37.45 -13.24 -2.78
C LEU A 257 -38.40 -14.46 -2.68
N GLN A 258 -39.05 -14.83 -3.79
CA GLN A 258 -39.86 -16.05 -3.87
C GLN A 258 -39.03 -17.31 -3.68
N LEU A 259 -37.86 -17.39 -4.33
CA LEU A 259 -36.93 -18.50 -4.17
C LEU A 259 -36.52 -18.69 -2.70
N ILE A 260 -36.12 -17.61 -2.03
CA ILE A 260 -35.74 -17.64 -0.61
C ILE A 260 -36.90 -18.11 0.26
N GLY A 261 -38.12 -17.63 -0.03
CA GLY A 261 -39.33 -18.07 0.65
C GLY A 261 -39.61 -19.57 0.49
N ILE A 262 -39.43 -20.12 -0.72
CA ILE A 262 -39.62 -21.55 -1.01
C ILE A 262 -38.57 -22.42 -0.30
N LEU A 263 -37.32 -21.97 -0.26
CA LEU A 263 -36.26 -22.74 0.38
C LEU A 263 -36.45 -22.85 1.90
N GLY A 264 -37.07 -21.86 2.55
CA GLY A 264 -37.35 -21.94 3.99
C GLY A 264 -36.10 -22.08 4.87
N ILE A 265 -34.96 -21.55 4.41
CA ILE A 265 -33.63 -21.81 5.00
C ILE A 265 -33.57 -21.40 6.47
N VAL A 266 -34.23 -20.29 6.84
CA VAL A 266 -34.22 -19.79 8.22
C VAL A 266 -34.75 -20.84 9.20
N ASP A 267 -35.84 -21.53 8.84
CA ASP A 267 -36.46 -22.54 9.70
C ASP A 267 -35.57 -23.78 9.82
N VAL A 268 -34.90 -24.15 8.73
CA VAL A 268 -33.94 -25.27 8.71
C VAL A 268 -32.72 -24.94 9.57
N LEU A 269 -32.17 -23.72 9.46
CA LEU A 269 -31.00 -23.28 10.23
C LEU A 269 -31.25 -23.34 11.74
N GLN A 270 -32.47 -23.03 12.20
CA GLN A 270 -32.83 -23.12 13.61
C GLN A 270 -32.89 -24.56 14.15
N GLN A 271 -33.03 -25.54 13.27
CA GLN A 271 -33.13 -26.97 13.63
C GLN A 271 -31.78 -27.69 13.58
N LEU A 272 -30.73 -27.05 13.04
CA LEU A 272 -29.40 -27.66 12.91
C LEU A 272 -28.66 -27.66 14.24
N ASP A 273 -27.96 -28.76 14.51
CA ASP A 273 -26.96 -28.81 15.58
C ASP A 273 -25.65 -28.20 15.09
N ILE A 274 -25.45 -26.92 15.41
CA ILE A 274 -24.31 -26.09 15.01
C ILE A 274 -23.13 -26.26 16.02
N SER A 275 -23.31 -27.01 17.11
CA SER A 275 -22.42 -26.94 18.28
C SER A 275 -21.06 -27.65 18.13
N SER A 276 -20.92 -28.64 17.26
CA SER A 276 -19.82 -29.62 17.37
C SER A 276 -18.65 -29.48 16.38
N ASP A 277 -18.79 -28.75 15.27
CA ASP A 277 -17.79 -28.73 14.18
C ASP A 277 -17.54 -27.32 13.65
N SER A 278 -16.32 -26.82 13.85
CA SER A 278 -15.88 -25.48 13.42
C SER A 278 -15.96 -25.31 11.90
N GLU A 279 -15.58 -26.33 11.11
CA GLU A 279 -15.64 -26.24 9.64
C GLU A 279 -17.08 -26.10 9.18
N PHE A 280 -18.00 -26.92 9.73
CA PHE A 280 -19.41 -26.82 9.41
C PHE A 280 -20.01 -25.48 9.86
N ARG A 281 -19.66 -24.97 11.04
CA ARG A 281 -20.09 -23.63 11.49
C ARG A 281 -19.67 -22.55 10.50
N GLU A 282 -18.44 -22.62 10.00
CA GLU A 282 -17.93 -21.68 9.02
C GLU A 282 -18.72 -21.74 7.71
N LYS A 283 -19.04 -22.94 7.22
CA LYS A 283 -19.87 -23.14 6.02
C LYS A 283 -21.28 -22.56 6.19
N ILE A 284 -21.90 -22.76 7.35
CA ILE A 284 -23.23 -22.19 7.65
C ILE A 284 -23.15 -20.67 7.83
N ALA A 285 -22.10 -20.14 8.44
CA ALA A 285 -21.87 -18.70 8.54
C ALA A 285 -21.73 -18.06 7.15
N ARG A 286 -20.98 -18.69 6.23
CA ARG A 286 -20.91 -18.28 4.82
C ARG A 286 -22.27 -18.35 4.13
N LEU A 287 -23.09 -19.38 4.38
CA LEU A 287 -24.44 -19.50 3.86
C LEU A 287 -25.34 -18.34 4.33
N VAL A 288 -25.35 -18.06 5.63
CA VAL A 288 -26.11 -16.95 6.24
C VAL A 288 -25.63 -15.60 5.73
N ASN A 289 -24.31 -15.40 5.59
CA ASN A 289 -23.74 -14.20 5.02
C ASN A 289 -24.24 -13.96 3.59
N ASN A 290 -24.17 -14.97 2.72
CA ASN A 290 -24.65 -14.85 1.33
C ASN A 290 -26.16 -14.61 1.27
N LEU A 291 -26.96 -15.30 2.09
CA LEU A 291 -28.40 -15.07 2.18
C LEU A 291 -28.72 -13.63 2.63
N GLY A 292 -28.03 -13.15 3.66
CA GLY A 292 -28.16 -11.81 4.19
C GLY A 292 -27.77 -10.73 3.16
N LEU A 293 -26.68 -10.93 2.42
CA LEU A 293 -26.25 -10.04 1.34
C LEU A 293 -27.31 -9.94 0.23
N GLN A 294 -27.86 -11.08 -0.22
CA GLN A 294 -28.92 -11.09 -1.24
C GLN A 294 -30.17 -10.37 -0.75
N LEU A 295 -30.60 -10.60 0.50
CA LEU A 295 -31.76 -9.91 1.07
C LEU A 295 -31.53 -8.40 1.23
N CYS A 296 -30.33 -7.98 1.65
CA CYS A 296 -29.98 -6.56 1.75
C CYS A 296 -29.98 -5.88 0.37
N GLN A 297 -29.47 -6.58 -0.66
CA GLN A 297 -29.53 -6.09 -2.03
C GLN A 297 -30.97 -5.95 -2.51
N ILE A 298 -31.83 -6.95 -2.29
CA ILE A 298 -33.27 -6.87 -2.62
C ILE A 298 -33.93 -5.70 -1.89
N TRP A 299 -33.62 -5.49 -0.61
CA TRP A 299 -34.16 -4.36 0.15
C TRP A 299 -33.76 -3.01 -0.48
N ASN A 300 -32.49 -2.86 -0.87
CA ASN A 300 -32.00 -1.65 -1.54
C ASN A 300 -32.64 -1.44 -2.93
N ASP A 301 -32.77 -2.49 -3.74
CA ASP A 301 -33.31 -2.43 -5.10
C ASP A 301 -34.82 -2.18 -5.12
N THR A 302 -35.55 -2.72 -4.13
CA THR A 302 -37.01 -2.56 -3.99
C THR A 302 -37.40 -1.35 -3.16
N ASN A 303 -36.42 -0.56 -2.69
CA ASN A 303 -36.70 0.66 -1.95
C ASN A 303 -37.46 1.65 -2.86
N PRO A 304 -38.65 2.13 -2.46
CA PRO A 304 -39.45 3.04 -3.28
C PRO A 304 -38.74 4.32 -3.73
N GLN A 305 -37.69 4.75 -3.01
CA GLN A 305 -36.86 5.90 -3.40
C GLN A 305 -35.90 5.59 -4.56
N ASN A 306 -35.47 4.33 -4.70
CA ASN A 306 -34.50 3.91 -5.72
C ASN A 306 -35.21 3.42 -6.99
N ASN A 307 -36.28 2.64 -6.85
CA ASN A 307 -36.99 2.08 -7.98
C ASN A 307 -38.48 1.87 -7.68
N SER A 308 -39.33 2.65 -8.34
CA SER A 308 -40.80 2.58 -8.20
C SER A 308 -41.45 1.46 -9.01
N SER A 309 -40.67 0.66 -9.75
CA SER A 309 -41.19 -0.40 -10.62
C SER A 309 -41.62 -1.66 -9.87
N TYR A 310 -41.16 -1.83 -8.62
CA TYR A 310 -41.44 -3.00 -7.80
C TYR A 310 -42.62 -2.77 -6.84
N PRO A 311 -43.36 -3.82 -6.46
CA PRO A 311 -44.48 -3.70 -5.54
C PRO A 311 -44.01 -3.16 -4.17
N PRO A 312 -44.77 -2.26 -3.53
CA PRO A 312 -44.36 -1.62 -2.27
C PRO A 312 -44.29 -2.61 -1.10
N THR A 313 -44.82 -3.83 -1.26
CA THR A 313 -44.75 -4.91 -0.29
C THR A 313 -43.42 -5.66 -0.30
N ALA A 314 -42.62 -5.58 -1.38
CA ALA A 314 -41.38 -6.35 -1.49
C ALA A 314 -40.29 -5.88 -0.51
N ASN A 315 -40.13 -4.57 -0.34
CA ASN A 315 -39.17 -3.99 0.59
C ASN A 315 -39.43 -4.41 2.06
N PRO A 316 -40.65 -4.28 2.63
CA PRO A 316 -40.91 -4.74 3.99
C PRO A 316 -40.77 -6.25 4.15
N THR A 317 -41.19 -7.06 3.17
CA THR A 317 -41.00 -8.52 3.23
C THR A 317 -39.52 -8.90 3.27
N ALA A 318 -38.66 -8.26 2.47
CA ALA A 318 -37.22 -8.47 2.53
C ALA A 318 -36.66 -8.12 3.92
N TYR A 319 -37.09 -7.00 4.51
CA TYR A 319 -36.66 -6.60 5.85
C TYR A 319 -37.13 -7.57 6.96
N THR A 320 -38.31 -8.18 6.80
CA THR A 320 -38.78 -9.23 7.73
C THR A 320 -37.83 -10.43 7.73
N HIS A 321 -37.41 -10.91 6.55
CA HIS A 321 -36.45 -12.01 6.46
C HIS A 321 -35.06 -11.63 7.00
N ILE A 322 -34.59 -10.41 6.74
CA ILE A 322 -33.34 -9.90 7.35
C ILE A 322 -33.45 -9.94 8.88
N SER A 323 -34.57 -9.47 9.42
CA SER A 323 -34.81 -9.41 10.88
C SER A 323 -34.82 -10.80 11.52
N GLN A 324 -35.27 -11.84 10.80
CA GLN A 324 -35.21 -13.23 11.24
C GLN A 324 -33.79 -13.82 11.24
N LEU A 325 -32.89 -13.31 10.38
CA LEU A 325 -31.49 -13.74 10.32
C LEU A 325 -30.59 -13.05 11.34
N VAL A 326 -31.00 -11.88 11.85
CA VAL A 326 -30.22 -11.10 12.81
C VAL A 326 -29.78 -11.89 14.06
N PRO A 327 -30.64 -12.70 14.72
CA PRO A 327 -30.20 -13.50 15.87
C PRO A 327 -29.08 -14.49 15.52
N ILE A 328 -29.16 -15.12 14.34
CA ILE A 328 -28.15 -16.06 13.85
C ILE A 328 -26.85 -15.32 13.51
N LEU A 329 -26.94 -14.12 12.91
CA LEU A 329 -25.79 -13.24 12.71
C LEU A 329 -25.10 -12.90 14.04
N LEU A 330 -25.86 -12.52 15.07
CA LEU A 330 -25.30 -12.20 16.38
C LEU A 330 -24.67 -13.42 17.07
N GLN A 331 -25.22 -14.61 16.84
CA GLN A 331 -24.62 -15.86 17.32
C GLN A 331 -23.24 -16.08 16.67
N PHE A 332 -23.13 -15.99 15.34
CA PHE A 332 -21.85 -16.17 14.64
C PHE A 332 -20.84 -15.05 14.90
N LEU A 333 -21.30 -13.81 15.13
CA LEU A 333 -20.43 -12.70 15.51
C LEU A 333 -19.79 -12.90 16.91
N ARG A 334 -20.39 -13.75 17.75
CA ARG A 334 -19.92 -14.10 19.10
C ARG A 334 -19.29 -15.49 19.18
N ASP A 335 -19.11 -16.18 18.04
CA ASP A 335 -18.54 -17.53 18.01
C ASP A 335 -17.11 -17.51 18.55
N GLU A 336 -16.60 -18.61 19.09
CA GLU A 336 -15.20 -18.66 19.57
C GLU A 336 -14.22 -18.63 18.39
N ASP A 337 -14.58 -19.25 17.27
CA ASP A 337 -13.76 -19.30 16.07
C ASP A 337 -13.83 -17.98 15.29
N ASN A 338 -12.65 -17.41 15.01
CA ASN A 338 -12.52 -16.17 14.29
C ASN A 338 -12.92 -16.31 12.82
N ASN A 339 -12.70 -17.47 12.19
CA ASN A 339 -13.10 -17.72 10.80
C ASN A 339 -14.63 -17.65 10.63
N VAL A 340 -15.38 -18.16 11.62
CA VAL A 340 -16.85 -18.11 11.65
C VAL A 340 -17.34 -16.66 11.78
N THR A 341 -16.64 -15.88 12.61
CA THR A 341 -16.93 -14.46 12.82
C THR A 341 -16.68 -13.63 11.56
N GLU A 342 -15.56 -13.85 10.87
CA GLU A 342 -15.20 -13.15 9.63
C GLU A 342 -16.13 -13.49 8.48
N ALA A 343 -16.59 -14.74 8.41
CA ALA A 343 -17.50 -15.20 7.36
C ALA A 343 -18.79 -14.37 7.26
N VAL A 344 -19.23 -13.71 8.34
CA VAL A 344 -20.46 -12.89 8.39
C VAL A 344 -20.26 -11.37 8.25
N PHE A 345 -19.01 -10.90 8.10
CA PHE A 345 -18.71 -9.47 8.00
C PHE A 345 -19.36 -8.76 6.81
N GLY A 346 -19.52 -9.46 5.68
CA GLY A 346 -20.21 -8.92 4.51
C GLY A 346 -21.65 -8.50 4.85
N PHE A 347 -22.40 -9.39 5.48
CA PHE A 347 -23.79 -9.16 5.88
C PHE A 347 -23.90 -8.07 6.95
N LEU A 348 -23.01 -8.08 7.94
CA LEU A 348 -22.95 -7.02 8.96
C LEU A 348 -22.78 -5.63 8.33
N ARG A 349 -21.88 -5.51 7.34
CA ARG A 349 -21.62 -4.25 6.62
C ARG A 349 -22.89 -3.73 5.93
N GLU A 350 -23.62 -4.61 5.28
CA GLU A 350 -24.85 -4.23 4.58
C GLU A 350 -26.00 -3.85 5.53
N ILE A 351 -26.12 -4.50 6.69
CA ILE A 351 -27.08 -4.08 7.72
C ILE A 351 -26.78 -2.66 8.21
N LEU A 352 -25.51 -2.35 8.49
CA LEU A 352 -25.12 -1.00 8.92
C LEU A 352 -25.37 0.04 7.82
N ASN A 353 -25.20 -0.33 6.54
CA ASN A 353 -25.57 0.51 5.41
C ASN A 353 -27.08 0.76 5.34
N ILE A 354 -27.91 -0.26 5.57
CA ILE A 354 -29.37 -0.12 5.67
C ILE A 354 -29.73 0.88 6.78
N PHE A 355 -29.14 0.75 7.97
CA PHE A 355 -29.39 1.69 9.07
C PHE A 355 -28.97 3.12 8.72
N LYS A 356 -27.88 3.29 7.96
CA LYS A 356 -27.45 4.60 7.44
C LYS A 356 -28.50 5.20 6.50
N VAL A 357 -29.09 4.40 5.61
CA VAL A 357 -30.16 4.84 4.70
C VAL A 357 -31.44 5.20 5.46
N ILE A 358 -31.83 4.37 6.44
CA ILE A 358 -32.98 4.65 7.32
C ILE A 358 -32.78 5.98 8.05
N LYS A 359 -31.63 6.16 8.74
CA LYS A 359 -31.31 7.42 9.45
C LYS A 359 -31.37 8.64 8.55
N LYS A 360 -30.89 8.55 7.31
CA LYS A 360 -30.97 9.65 6.33
C LYS A 360 -32.41 9.99 5.94
N THR A 361 -33.28 8.98 5.87
CA THR A 361 -34.67 9.13 5.43
C THR A 361 -35.58 9.62 6.55
N THR A 362 -35.45 9.06 7.76
CA THR A 362 -36.30 9.37 8.92
C THR A 362 -35.72 10.46 9.83
N GLY A 363 -34.49 10.91 9.56
CA GLY A 363 -33.74 11.85 10.41
C GLY A 363 -33.15 11.23 11.69
N SER A 364 -33.71 10.12 12.18
CA SER A 364 -33.22 9.39 13.34
C SER A 364 -33.50 7.89 13.26
N LEU A 365 -32.68 7.08 13.93
CA LEU A 365 -32.89 5.63 14.01
C LEU A 365 -34.04 5.29 14.96
N PRO A 366 -34.99 4.41 14.57
CA PRO A 366 -36.01 3.92 15.47
C PRO A 366 -35.44 3.06 16.61
N GLN A 367 -36.23 2.83 17.65
CA GLN A 367 -35.76 2.23 18.90
C GLN A 367 -35.28 0.77 18.73
N GLU A 368 -35.96 -0.02 17.90
CA GLU A 368 -35.58 -1.40 17.62
C GLU A 368 -34.18 -1.49 17.00
N GLN A 369 -33.87 -0.65 16.00
CA GLN A 369 -32.53 -0.61 15.39
C GLN A 369 -31.47 -0.09 16.36
N LYS A 370 -31.81 0.80 17.29
CA LYS A 370 -30.88 1.25 18.34
C LYS A 370 -30.52 0.13 19.31
N VAL A 371 -31.49 -0.70 19.70
CA VAL A 371 -31.25 -1.89 20.55
C VAL A 371 -30.35 -2.87 19.81
N LEU A 372 -30.63 -3.14 18.54
CA LEU A 372 -29.80 -4.00 17.72
C LEU A 372 -28.37 -3.45 17.52
N LEU A 373 -28.22 -2.15 17.24
CA LEU A 373 -26.90 -1.51 17.15
C LEU A 373 -26.09 -1.66 18.45
N ARG A 374 -26.75 -1.60 19.61
CA ARG A 374 -26.11 -1.84 20.90
C ARG A 374 -25.63 -3.30 21.02
N GLN A 375 -26.45 -4.27 20.66
CA GLN A 375 -26.07 -5.69 20.69
C GLN A 375 -24.91 -6.02 19.73
N ILE A 376 -24.91 -5.40 18.55
CA ILE A 376 -23.80 -5.50 17.60
C ILE A 376 -22.54 -4.89 18.20
N LEU A 377 -22.63 -3.69 18.78
CA LEU A 377 -21.50 -3.02 19.42
C LEU A 377 -20.92 -3.86 20.57
N GLU A 378 -21.77 -4.43 21.43
CA GLU A 378 -21.36 -5.33 22.51
C GLU A 378 -20.61 -6.56 21.96
N SER A 379 -21.09 -7.16 20.87
CA SER A 379 -20.45 -8.33 20.24
C SER A 379 -19.10 -7.99 19.61
N ILE A 380 -19.02 -6.84 18.91
CA ILE A 380 -17.77 -6.33 18.33
C ILE A 380 -16.73 -6.09 19.43
N VAL A 381 -17.13 -5.44 20.53
CA VAL A 381 -16.22 -5.10 21.62
C VAL A 381 -15.77 -6.35 22.38
N MET A 382 -16.65 -7.32 22.57
CA MET A 382 -16.28 -8.63 23.10
C MET A 382 -15.20 -9.29 22.24
N LYS A 383 -15.35 -9.28 20.91
CA LYS A 383 -14.36 -9.84 19.96
C LYS A 383 -13.07 -9.03 19.84
N MET A 384 -13.03 -7.79 20.32
CA MET A 384 -11.80 -7.00 20.41
C MET A 384 -10.93 -7.35 21.63
N LYS A 385 -11.41 -8.20 22.55
CA LYS A 385 -10.66 -8.69 23.71
C LYS A 385 -9.65 -9.75 23.27
N TYR A 386 -8.46 -9.75 23.87
CA TYR A 386 -7.49 -10.84 23.70
C TYR A 386 -8.06 -12.18 24.20
N GLY A 387 -7.82 -13.25 23.45
CA GLY A 387 -8.19 -14.62 23.82
C GLY A 387 -7.38 -15.15 25.00
N GLU A 388 -7.80 -16.28 25.57
CA GLU A 388 -7.11 -16.82 26.75
C GLU A 388 -5.74 -17.39 26.47
N ASP A 389 -5.59 -17.98 25.28
CA ASP A 389 -4.38 -18.64 24.82
C ASP A 389 -3.44 -17.70 24.04
N MET A 390 -3.79 -16.41 23.92
CA MET A 390 -2.98 -15.43 23.18
C MET A 390 -1.95 -14.75 24.09
N ASP A 391 -0.69 -14.78 23.67
CA ASP A 391 0.35 -13.96 24.27
C ASP A 391 0.38 -12.55 23.66
N TRP A 392 0.65 -11.55 24.50
CA TRP A 392 0.81 -10.18 24.03
C TRP A 392 2.20 -9.96 23.47
N VAL A 393 2.27 -9.48 22.24
CA VAL A 393 3.52 -9.04 21.60
C VAL A 393 3.47 -7.53 21.37
N CYS A 394 4.55 -6.84 21.74
CA CYS A 394 4.70 -5.42 21.50
C CYS A 394 4.90 -5.18 19.99
N VAL A 395 3.81 -4.87 19.27
CA VAL A 395 3.90 -4.37 17.91
C VAL A 395 4.31 -2.92 17.96
N ALA A 396 5.59 -2.64 17.69
CA ALA A 396 6.06 -1.29 17.53
C ALA A 396 5.36 -0.67 16.31
N ILE A 397 4.35 0.19 16.52
CA ILE A 397 3.70 0.96 15.46
C ILE A 397 4.68 2.04 14.99
N ALA A 398 5.69 1.67 14.21
CA ALA A 398 6.65 2.61 13.67
C ALA A 398 5.93 3.58 12.69
N GLY A 399 5.74 4.83 13.14
CA GLY A 399 5.64 5.98 12.24
C GLY A 399 4.53 5.97 11.18
N GLY A 400 3.30 5.57 11.50
CA GLY A 400 2.15 5.73 10.59
C GLY A 400 2.20 4.85 9.33
N SER A 401 3.18 3.94 9.24
CA SER A 401 3.20 2.79 8.36
C SER A 401 2.78 1.58 9.20
N GLU A 402 1.68 0.92 8.82
CA GLU A 402 1.17 -0.31 9.45
C GLU A 402 2.07 -1.53 9.12
N SER A 403 3.39 -1.37 9.16
CA SER A 403 4.31 -2.51 9.03
C SER A 403 4.52 -3.10 10.42
N VAL A 404 3.96 -4.29 10.64
CA VAL A 404 4.23 -5.12 11.82
C VAL A 404 5.69 -5.60 11.73
N GLY A 405 6.61 -4.78 12.24
CA GLY A 405 7.99 -5.18 12.48
C GLY A 405 8.13 -5.55 13.95
N THR A 406 8.26 -6.83 14.25
CA THR A 406 8.65 -7.29 15.58
C THR A 406 10.10 -6.87 15.84
N ILE A 407 10.30 -6.10 16.90
CA ILE A 407 11.65 -5.71 17.35
C ILE A 407 12.16 -6.83 18.27
N GLY A 408 12.76 -7.87 17.68
CA GLY A 408 13.42 -8.98 18.39
C GLY A 408 13.70 -10.18 17.49
N GLU A 409 14.89 -10.80 17.63
CA GLU A 409 15.37 -11.93 16.82
C GLU A 409 14.63 -13.27 17.08
N ASP A 410 13.70 -13.34 18.03
CA ASP A 410 13.06 -14.60 18.47
C ASP A 410 11.55 -14.73 18.16
N SER A 411 10.93 -13.86 17.35
CA SER A 411 9.48 -13.92 17.10
C SER A 411 9.09 -14.39 15.68
N ILE A 412 9.83 -15.34 15.12
CA ILE A 412 9.31 -16.18 14.02
C ILE A 412 8.31 -17.13 14.69
N GLY A 413 7.05 -16.69 14.90
CA GLY A 413 6.14 -17.42 15.78
C GLY A 413 4.63 -17.20 15.65
N ASP A 414 4.11 -15.99 15.44
CA ASP A 414 2.70 -15.76 15.81
C ASP A 414 1.83 -15.23 14.65
N ASP A 415 1.66 -16.05 13.59
CA ASP A 415 0.65 -15.81 12.54
C ASP A 415 -0.74 -15.55 13.17
N GLU A 416 -1.07 -16.25 14.27
CA GLU A 416 -2.31 -16.06 15.04
C GLU A 416 -2.47 -14.64 15.62
N MET A 417 -1.37 -13.99 16.03
CA MET A 417 -1.40 -12.62 16.55
C MET A 417 -1.65 -11.60 15.43
N LEU A 418 -1.02 -11.82 14.27
CA LEU A 418 -1.24 -11.01 13.08
C LEU A 418 -2.70 -11.09 12.62
N ASP A 419 -3.24 -12.31 12.57
CA ASP A 419 -4.64 -12.56 12.24
C ASP A 419 -5.57 -11.86 13.23
N PHE A 420 -5.28 -11.93 14.54
CA PHE A 420 -6.05 -11.20 15.55
C PHE A 420 -5.99 -9.67 15.34
N LEU A 421 -4.83 -9.10 15.04
CA LEU A 421 -4.71 -7.65 14.80
C LEU A 421 -5.41 -7.20 13.52
N GLU A 422 -5.40 -8.03 12.47
CA GLU A 422 -6.17 -7.79 11.24
C GLU A 422 -7.67 -7.83 11.53
N MET A 423 -8.15 -8.85 12.26
CA MET A 423 -9.53 -8.90 12.74
C MET A 423 -9.88 -7.67 13.58
N ARG A 424 -9.03 -7.26 14.54
CA ARG A 424 -9.26 -6.08 15.39
C ARG A 424 -9.38 -4.80 14.55
N ARG A 425 -8.63 -4.70 13.45
CA ARG A 425 -8.70 -3.60 12.46
C ARG A 425 -10.01 -3.64 11.68
N GLU A 426 -10.48 -4.81 11.27
CA GLU A 426 -11.77 -4.99 10.60
C GLU A 426 -12.95 -4.61 11.54
N LEU A 427 -12.93 -5.12 12.78
CA LEU A 427 -13.89 -4.81 13.83
C LEU A 427 -13.92 -3.30 14.15
N LYS A 428 -12.76 -2.63 14.14
CA LYS A 428 -12.67 -1.17 14.30
C LYS A 428 -13.44 -0.44 13.20
N ARG A 429 -13.41 -0.90 11.95
CA ARG A 429 -14.19 -0.29 10.85
C ARG A 429 -15.69 -0.35 11.12
N PHE A 430 -16.19 -1.47 11.65
CA PHE A 430 -17.60 -1.59 12.05
C PHE A 430 -17.94 -0.68 13.23
N TYR A 431 -17.07 -0.64 14.23
CA TYR A 431 -17.18 0.29 15.36
C TYR A 431 -17.28 1.76 14.90
N ASP A 432 -16.40 2.20 14.00
CA ASP A 432 -16.39 3.58 13.46
C ASP A 432 -17.69 3.89 12.68
N GLN A 433 -18.23 2.91 11.95
CA GLN A 433 -19.52 3.03 11.28
C GLN A 433 -20.67 3.18 12.29
N ILE A 434 -20.68 2.39 13.37
CA ILE A 434 -21.67 2.48 14.45
C ILE A 434 -21.59 3.83 15.16
N ALA A 435 -20.38 4.33 15.45
CA ALA A 435 -20.17 5.64 16.05
C ALA A 435 -20.74 6.76 15.16
N THR A 436 -20.58 6.66 13.85
CA THR A 436 -21.16 7.60 12.87
C THR A 436 -22.71 7.51 12.84
N LEU A 437 -23.25 6.31 13.00
CA LEU A 437 -24.69 6.09 13.07
C LEU A 437 -25.31 6.63 14.36
N SER A 438 -24.66 6.46 15.51
CA SER A 438 -25.19 6.89 16.79
C SER A 438 -24.08 7.22 17.81
N ALA A 439 -23.47 8.40 17.66
CA ALA A 439 -22.40 8.87 18.55
C ALA A 439 -22.78 8.84 20.03
N SER A 440 -24.02 9.21 20.39
CA SER A 440 -24.46 9.20 21.79
C SER A 440 -24.48 7.80 22.40
N LEU A 441 -24.93 6.79 21.64
CA LEU A 441 -24.98 5.40 22.09
C LEU A 441 -23.56 4.89 22.34
N THR A 442 -22.67 5.12 21.37
CA THR A 442 -21.26 4.72 21.47
C THR A 442 -20.56 5.43 22.63
N THR A 443 -20.77 6.74 22.81
CA THR A 443 -20.26 7.50 23.97
C THR A 443 -20.68 6.91 25.30
N THR A 444 -21.99 6.66 25.49
CA THR A 444 -22.51 6.11 26.75
C THR A 444 -21.97 4.71 27.01
N PHE A 445 -21.90 3.87 25.97
CA PHE A 445 -21.34 2.53 26.08
C PHE A 445 -19.87 2.56 26.49
N LEU A 446 -19.04 3.37 25.81
CA LEU A 446 -17.60 3.46 26.09
C LEU A 446 -17.32 4.02 27.48
N HIS A 447 -18.03 5.09 27.86
CA HIS A 447 -17.88 5.69 29.19
C HIS A 447 -18.20 4.65 30.27
N SER A 448 -19.33 3.95 30.14
CA SER A 448 -19.69 2.89 31.08
C SER A 448 -18.67 1.74 31.10
N ALA A 449 -18.18 1.30 29.95
CA ALA A 449 -17.23 0.20 29.87
C ALA A 449 -15.86 0.57 30.49
N VAL A 450 -15.31 1.72 30.14
CA VAL A 450 -14.00 2.18 30.61
C VAL A 450 -14.04 2.50 32.11
N THR A 451 -15.02 3.29 32.57
CA THR A 451 -15.13 3.67 33.98
C THR A 451 -15.44 2.47 34.87
N SER A 452 -16.30 1.54 34.43
CA SER A 452 -16.56 0.31 35.20
C SER A 452 -15.29 -0.52 35.41
N THR A 453 -14.48 -0.70 34.36
CA THR A 453 -13.23 -1.48 34.45
C THR A 453 -12.20 -0.77 35.33
N LEU A 454 -11.99 0.54 35.14
CA LEU A 454 -11.03 1.31 35.93
C LEU A 454 -11.42 1.42 37.41
N THR A 455 -12.70 1.66 37.71
CA THR A 455 -13.20 1.70 39.08
C THR A 455 -13.06 0.33 39.76
N THR A 456 -13.31 -0.77 39.05
CA THR A 456 -13.10 -2.14 39.57
C THR A 456 -11.64 -2.36 39.93
N PHE A 457 -10.72 -1.98 39.05
CA PHE A 457 -9.28 -2.05 39.30
C PHE A 457 -8.84 -1.21 40.52
N VAL A 458 -9.34 0.02 40.64
CA VAL A 458 -9.02 0.90 41.79
C VAL A 458 -9.52 0.29 43.11
N ASN A 459 -10.74 -0.27 43.12
CA ASN A 459 -11.30 -0.91 44.29
C ASN A 459 -10.49 -2.15 44.70
N GLU A 460 -10.11 -3.01 43.75
CA GLU A 460 -9.28 -4.19 44.01
C GLU A 460 -7.89 -3.83 44.53
N LYS A 461 -7.30 -2.74 44.02
CA LYS A 461 -6.03 -2.20 44.51
C LYS A 461 -6.16 -1.71 45.96
N ALA A 462 -7.27 -1.06 46.31
CA ALA A 462 -7.53 -0.58 47.67
C ALA A 462 -7.77 -1.73 48.67
N THR A 463 -8.35 -2.85 48.24
CA THR A 463 -8.57 -4.03 49.09
C THR A 463 -7.34 -4.94 49.24
N GLY A 464 -6.21 -4.60 48.61
CA GLY A 464 -5.00 -5.42 48.64
C GLY A 464 -5.06 -6.67 47.75
N SER A 465 -6.07 -6.77 46.89
CA SER A 465 -6.21 -7.82 45.86
C SER A 465 -5.52 -7.43 44.55
N ALA A 466 -4.55 -6.51 44.61
CA ALA A 466 -3.83 -5.98 43.47
C ALA A 466 -3.16 -7.11 42.67
N GLY A 467 -3.79 -7.50 41.55
CA GLY A 467 -3.38 -8.65 40.73
C GLY A 467 -4.53 -9.59 40.33
N SER A 468 -5.76 -9.43 40.84
CA SER A 468 -6.93 -10.20 40.41
C SER A 468 -7.54 -9.76 39.08
N SER A 469 -7.42 -8.47 38.74
CA SER A 469 -7.91 -7.92 37.47
C SER A 469 -7.15 -8.56 36.30
N ASP A 470 -7.90 -9.14 35.37
CA ASP A 470 -7.38 -9.67 34.11
C ASP A 470 -6.78 -8.54 33.27
N TRP A 471 -5.51 -8.69 32.87
CA TRP A 471 -4.82 -7.71 32.04
C TRP A 471 -5.53 -7.47 30.71
N ARG A 472 -6.26 -8.49 30.20
CA ARG A 472 -7.01 -8.44 28.94
C ARG A 472 -8.18 -7.47 29.01
N ASP A 473 -8.84 -7.37 30.17
CA ASP A 473 -9.94 -6.41 30.40
C ASP A 473 -9.42 -4.98 30.53
N LEU A 474 -8.28 -4.80 31.21
CA LEU A 474 -7.61 -3.51 31.31
C LEU A 474 -7.07 -3.03 29.95
N GLU A 475 -6.44 -3.92 29.20
CA GLU A 475 -5.97 -3.65 27.84
C GLU A 475 -7.14 -3.24 26.94
N LEU A 476 -8.25 -3.99 26.97
CA LEU A 476 -9.44 -3.67 26.18
C LEU A 476 -10.02 -2.30 26.55
N ALA A 477 -10.14 -1.98 27.85
CA ALA A 477 -10.63 -0.68 28.29
C ALA A 477 -9.74 0.47 27.79
N LEU A 478 -8.42 0.31 27.86
CA LEU A 478 -7.47 1.29 27.33
C LEU A 478 -7.54 1.38 25.81
N TYR A 479 -7.68 0.26 25.10
CA TYR A 479 -7.86 0.25 23.65
C TYR A 479 -9.15 0.97 23.23
N LEU A 480 -10.27 0.73 23.93
CA LEU A 480 -11.53 1.45 23.69
C LEU A 480 -11.39 2.96 23.96
N LEU A 481 -10.65 3.35 25.00
CA LEU A 481 -10.35 4.75 25.29
C LEU A 481 -9.45 5.37 24.20
N TYR A 482 -8.51 4.61 23.65
CA TYR A 482 -7.69 5.03 22.51
C TYR A 482 -8.55 5.27 21.25
N LEU A 483 -9.52 4.40 20.98
CA LEU A 483 -10.44 4.51 19.84
C LEU A 483 -11.45 5.67 19.95
N TYR A 484 -11.84 6.04 21.18
CA TYR A 484 -12.89 7.04 21.44
C TYR A 484 -12.71 8.33 20.62
N GLY A 485 -11.49 8.89 20.63
CA GLY A 485 -11.15 10.17 20.00
C GLY A 485 -11.11 10.15 18.47
N GLU A 486 -10.93 8.98 17.86
CA GLU A 486 -11.00 8.82 16.41
C GLU A 486 -12.45 8.79 15.91
N ALA A 487 -13.32 8.12 16.67
CA ALA A 487 -14.69 7.83 16.28
C ALA A 487 -15.62 9.05 16.39
N ILE A 488 -15.39 9.95 17.34
CA ILE A 488 -16.29 11.08 17.62
C ILE A 488 -15.59 12.41 17.27
N LYS A 489 -15.80 12.87 16.04
CA LYS A 489 -15.27 14.14 15.51
C LYS A 489 -16.29 15.27 15.69
N GLY A 490 -15.86 16.42 16.24
CA GLY A 490 -16.64 17.68 16.23
C GLY A 490 -17.37 18.09 17.53
N VAL A 491 -17.36 17.27 18.59
CA VAL A 491 -17.85 17.65 19.93
C VAL A 491 -16.68 18.27 20.73
N PRO A 492 -16.90 19.26 21.63
CA PRO A 492 -15.85 19.66 22.58
C PRO A 492 -15.30 18.41 23.28
N GLN A 493 -14.01 18.15 23.13
CA GLN A 493 -13.45 16.81 23.37
C GLN A 493 -13.27 16.49 24.85
N PHE A 494 -12.91 17.46 25.68
CA PHE A 494 -12.40 17.18 27.04
C PHE A 494 -13.16 17.89 28.16
N ALA A 495 -13.77 19.05 27.87
CA ALA A 495 -14.51 19.84 28.85
C ALA A 495 -15.70 20.52 28.18
N VAL A 496 -16.81 20.62 28.90
CA VAL A 496 -18.04 21.25 28.43
C VAL A 496 -17.86 22.76 28.43
N GLY A 497 -17.61 23.35 27.26
CA GLY A 497 -17.62 24.80 27.08
C GLY A 497 -19.04 25.32 26.85
N ALA A 498 -19.41 26.42 27.51
CA ALA A 498 -20.63 27.16 27.14
C ALA A 498 -20.49 27.67 25.69
N PRO A 499 -21.51 27.53 24.82
CA PRO A 499 -21.43 28.04 23.45
C PRO A 499 -21.23 29.56 23.49
N THR A 500 -20.11 30.07 22.99
CA THR A 500 -19.94 31.51 22.78
C THR A 500 -20.17 31.80 21.29
N VAL A 501 -21.16 32.65 21.01
CA VAL A 501 -21.37 33.18 19.67
C VAL A 501 -20.21 34.12 19.39
N GLY A 502 -19.38 33.80 18.40
CA GLY A 502 -18.32 34.70 17.97
C GLY A 502 -18.91 36.07 17.59
N ALA A 503 -18.23 37.15 17.96
CA ALA A 503 -18.68 38.54 17.76
C ALA A 503 -19.06 38.89 16.31
N ASN A 504 -18.71 38.04 15.33
CA ASN A 504 -19.00 38.20 13.90
C ASN A 504 -19.90 37.08 13.32
N GLY A 505 -20.90 36.60 14.06
CA GLY A 505 -22.12 35.99 13.50
C GLY A 505 -22.00 34.88 12.44
N GLY A 506 -20.91 34.10 12.38
CA GLY A 506 -20.72 33.17 11.26
C GLY A 506 -19.91 31.89 11.50
N LYS A 507 -19.22 31.72 12.63
CA LYS A 507 -18.55 30.45 12.97
C LYS A 507 -18.67 30.17 14.47
N ILE A 508 -19.20 28.98 14.79
CA ILE A 508 -19.09 28.40 16.13
C ILE A 508 -17.61 28.07 16.32
N VAL A 509 -16.90 28.87 17.11
CA VAL A 509 -15.55 28.54 17.55
C VAL A 509 -15.71 27.72 18.82
N ASN A 510 -15.16 26.50 18.85
CA ASN A 510 -15.13 25.71 20.09
C ASN A 510 -14.42 26.55 21.17
N PRO A 511 -15.08 26.84 22.31
CA PRO A 511 -14.47 27.65 23.36
C PRO A 511 -13.19 26.99 23.85
N VAL A 512 -12.14 27.77 24.10
CA VAL A 512 -11.00 27.32 24.92
C VAL A 512 -11.57 27.04 26.32
N PRO A 513 -11.57 25.79 26.81
CA PRO A 513 -12.15 25.48 28.10
C PRO A 513 -11.37 26.20 29.21
N GLN A 514 -12.08 26.88 30.11
CA GLN A 514 -11.43 27.45 31.29
C GLN A 514 -10.98 26.34 32.25
N PRO A 515 -9.87 26.51 33.00
CA PRO A 515 -9.46 25.59 34.04
C PRO A 515 -10.60 25.40 35.07
N GLY A 516 -11.12 24.18 35.20
CA GLY A 516 -12.21 23.85 36.14
C GLY A 516 -13.62 23.68 35.53
N ALA A 517 -13.78 23.76 34.21
CA ALA A 517 -15.04 23.40 33.55
C ALA A 517 -15.39 21.91 33.74
N PRO A 518 -16.68 21.52 33.81
CA PRO A 518 -17.08 20.12 33.94
C PRO A 518 -16.57 19.31 32.75
N LEU A 519 -16.01 18.14 33.04
CA LEU A 519 -15.41 17.28 32.03
C LEU A 519 -16.49 16.66 31.13
N THR A 520 -16.13 16.39 29.89
CA THR A 520 -16.95 15.55 29.01
C THR A 520 -16.78 14.07 29.42
N PRO A 521 -17.62 13.14 28.95
CA PRO A 521 -17.43 11.72 29.24
C PRO A 521 -16.02 11.21 28.86
N LEU A 522 -15.44 11.69 27.75
CA LEU A 522 -14.04 11.39 27.39
C LEU A 522 -13.05 12.01 28.38
N GLY A 523 -13.24 13.28 28.78
CA GLY A 523 -12.40 13.94 29.78
C GLY A 523 -12.44 13.25 31.15
N GLU A 524 -13.61 12.72 31.55
CA GLU A 524 -13.77 11.92 32.77
C GLU A 524 -12.98 10.62 32.70
N CYS A 525 -13.09 9.86 31.61
CA CYS A 525 -12.30 8.63 31.43
C CYS A 525 -10.79 8.90 31.43
N LEU A 526 -10.33 9.98 30.79
CA LEU A 526 -8.91 10.36 30.81
C LEU A 526 -8.43 10.76 32.22
N PHE A 527 -9.25 11.51 32.94
CA PHE A 527 -8.96 11.88 34.32
C PHE A 527 -8.88 10.64 35.23
N GLU A 528 -9.82 9.71 35.10
CA GLU A 528 -9.84 8.44 35.84
C GLU A 528 -8.64 7.55 35.46
N MET A 529 -8.25 7.51 34.19
CA MET A 529 -7.05 6.79 33.75
C MET A 529 -5.79 7.32 34.43
N CYS A 530 -5.58 8.64 34.50
CA CYS A 530 -4.42 9.22 35.19
C CYS A 530 -4.43 8.90 36.70
N LYS A 531 -5.58 9.01 37.35
CA LYS A 531 -5.70 8.82 38.81
C LYS A 531 -5.77 7.37 39.28
N SER A 532 -6.15 6.43 38.41
CA SER A 532 -6.24 5.01 38.75
C SER A 532 -4.87 4.38 39.03
N GLY A 533 -3.79 4.97 38.50
CA GLY A 533 -2.45 4.38 38.56
C GLY A 533 -2.31 3.11 37.73
N VAL A 534 -3.14 2.97 36.67
CA VAL A 534 -3.13 1.84 35.73
C VAL A 534 -1.78 1.65 35.03
N SER A 535 -0.98 2.72 34.89
CA SER A 535 0.37 2.67 34.32
C SER A 535 1.36 1.80 35.11
N ALA A 536 1.10 1.56 36.40
CA ALA A 536 1.92 0.71 37.26
C ALA A 536 1.52 -0.78 37.21
N TYR A 537 0.53 -1.15 36.40
CA TYR A 537 0.14 -2.54 36.22
C TYR A 537 1.31 -3.32 35.57
N PRO A 538 1.61 -4.56 36.04
CA PRO A 538 2.83 -5.27 35.65
C PRO A 538 2.87 -5.69 34.18
N HIS A 539 1.71 -5.89 33.54
CA HIS A 539 1.66 -6.37 32.17
C HIS A 539 2.06 -5.27 31.15
N PRO A 540 3.02 -5.53 30.24
CA PRO A 540 3.58 -4.51 29.34
C PRO A 540 2.58 -3.87 28.36
N SER A 541 1.49 -4.55 28.01
CA SER A 541 0.45 -4.00 27.13
C SER A 541 -0.27 -2.78 27.73
N VAL A 542 -0.41 -2.77 29.05
CA VAL A 542 -1.16 -1.75 29.78
C VAL A 542 -0.36 -0.45 29.85
N SER A 543 0.93 -0.53 30.17
CA SER A 543 1.83 0.64 30.17
C SER A 543 2.02 1.22 28.77
N ALA A 544 2.15 0.36 27.75
CA ALA A 544 2.24 0.79 26.35
C ALA A 544 0.98 1.57 25.90
N ASN A 545 -0.21 1.00 26.12
CA ASN A 545 -1.48 1.66 25.78
C ASN A 545 -1.69 2.96 26.58
N PHE A 546 -1.27 3.01 27.84
CA PHE A 546 -1.33 4.23 28.65
C PHE A 546 -0.55 5.39 28.01
N PHE A 547 0.69 5.16 27.56
CA PHE A 547 1.49 6.21 26.91
C PHE A 547 0.95 6.61 25.54
N GLU A 548 0.39 5.66 24.78
CA GLU A 548 -0.28 5.93 23.50
C GLU A 548 -1.48 6.88 23.69
N ILE A 549 -2.29 6.63 24.71
CA ILE A 549 -3.45 7.46 25.07
C ILE A 549 -2.99 8.84 25.54
N ALA A 550 -1.98 8.91 26.41
CA ALA A 550 -1.43 10.17 26.88
C ALA A 550 -0.91 11.06 25.73
N CYS A 551 -0.22 10.47 24.75
CA CYS A 551 0.27 11.20 23.58
C CYS A 551 -0.86 11.60 22.62
N ARG A 552 -1.82 10.70 22.40
CA ARG A 552 -2.96 10.96 21.52
C ARG A 552 -3.81 12.13 22.02
N TYR A 553 -4.03 12.19 23.33
CA TYR A 553 -4.84 13.21 23.97
C TYR A 553 -3.99 14.28 24.67
N ALA A 554 -2.82 14.63 24.11
CA ALA A 554 -1.92 15.63 24.70
C ALA A 554 -2.64 16.96 25.05
N ASN A 555 -3.59 17.40 24.22
CA ASN A 555 -4.39 18.61 24.46
C ASN A 555 -5.24 18.56 25.75
N PHE A 556 -5.55 17.38 26.30
CA PHE A 556 -6.23 17.25 27.61
C PHE A 556 -5.39 17.88 28.73
N PHE A 557 -4.06 17.69 28.68
CA PHE A 557 -3.14 18.19 29.69
C PHE A 557 -2.94 19.72 29.63
N GLU A 558 -3.34 20.37 28.53
CA GLU A 558 -3.42 21.84 28.50
C GLU A 558 -4.54 22.36 29.41
N ILE A 559 -5.64 21.61 29.52
CA ILE A 559 -6.81 21.93 30.35
C ILE A 559 -6.60 21.47 31.81
N ARG A 560 -6.00 20.29 31.99
CA ARG A 560 -5.71 19.66 33.29
C ARG A 560 -4.20 19.44 33.48
N PRO A 561 -3.43 20.52 33.74
CA PRO A 561 -1.98 20.40 33.95
C PRO A 561 -1.63 19.64 35.25
N ASP A 562 -2.59 19.47 36.15
CA ASP A 562 -2.45 18.69 37.39
C ASP A 562 -2.23 17.19 37.16
N CYS A 563 -2.54 16.66 35.97
CA CYS A 563 -2.27 15.28 35.59
C CYS A 563 -0.88 15.08 34.94
N ILE A 564 -0.16 16.16 34.62
CA ILE A 564 1.16 16.07 33.95
C ILE A 564 2.20 15.33 34.82
N PRO A 565 2.35 15.61 36.13
CA PRO A 565 3.37 14.95 36.95
C PRO A 565 3.23 13.42 36.96
N GLU A 566 2.00 12.91 37.06
CA GLU A 566 1.72 11.46 37.13
C GLU A 566 2.14 10.74 35.85
N VAL A 567 1.94 11.39 34.69
CA VAL A 567 2.33 10.85 33.39
C VAL A 567 3.84 10.97 33.16
N LEU A 568 4.45 12.09 33.55
CA LEU A 568 5.89 12.29 33.42
C LEU A 568 6.69 11.35 34.32
N GLU A 569 6.25 11.14 35.56
CA GLU A 569 6.87 10.16 36.47
C GLU A 569 6.83 8.76 35.87
N ALA A 570 5.69 8.36 35.28
CA ALA A 570 5.56 7.08 34.59
C ALA A 570 6.45 6.99 33.33
N PHE A 571 6.61 8.07 32.57
CA PHE A 571 7.54 8.07 31.43
C PHE A 571 8.97 7.85 31.89
N VAL A 572 9.42 8.53 32.93
CA VAL A 572 10.84 8.64 33.28
C VAL A 572 11.36 7.47 34.13
N ASP A 573 10.48 6.61 34.65
CA ASP A 573 10.90 5.46 35.46
C ASP A 573 10.91 4.12 34.68
N ALA A 574 10.96 3.01 35.41
CA ALA A 574 10.97 1.64 34.87
C ALA A 574 9.71 1.26 34.08
N ARG A 575 8.64 2.06 34.10
CA ARG A 575 7.43 1.84 33.31
C ARG A 575 7.58 2.32 31.86
N GLY A 576 8.45 3.30 31.60
CA GLY A 576 8.61 3.96 30.30
C GLY A 576 10.02 3.89 29.72
N LEU A 577 10.80 4.96 29.87
CA LEU A 577 12.12 5.15 29.26
C LEU A 577 13.16 4.12 29.74
N HIS A 578 12.98 3.56 30.94
CA HIS A 578 13.83 2.51 31.54
C HIS A 578 13.19 1.12 31.52
N HIS A 579 12.17 0.91 30.68
CA HIS A 579 11.44 -0.36 30.66
C HIS A 579 12.37 -1.55 30.34
N PRO A 580 12.23 -2.71 31.02
CA PRO A 580 13.13 -3.85 30.83
C PRO A 580 13.04 -4.44 29.42
N ILE A 581 11.82 -4.56 28.87
CA ILE A 581 11.56 -5.05 27.51
C ILE A 581 11.96 -3.98 26.48
N SER A 582 12.85 -4.34 25.56
CA SER A 582 13.41 -3.44 24.53
C SER A 582 12.33 -2.81 23.63
N ALA A 583 11.32 -3.58 23.22
CA ALA A 583 10.24 -3.09 22.37
C ALA A 583 9.41 -1.97 23.04
N ASN A 584 9.00 -2.15 24.30
CA ASN A 584 8.31 -1.12 25.06
C ASN A 584 9.19 0.10 25.31
N ARG A 585 10.47 -0.12 25.64
CA ARG A 585 11.44 0.95 25.89
C ARG A 585 11.65 1.83 24.67
N THR A 586 11.92 1.23 23.51
CA THR A 586 12.08 1.94 22.23
C THR A 586 10.80 2.70 21.86
N ARG A 587 9.63 2.07 22.02
CA ARG A 587 8.35 2.78 21.79
C ARG A 587 8.16 3.96 22.73
N ALA A 588 8.50 3.81 24.01
CA ALA A 588 8.41 4.89 25.00
C ALA A 588 9.29 6.09 24.64
N TRP A 589 10.48 5.89 24.05
CA TRP A 589 11.33 6.98 23.57
C TRP A 589 10.63 7.85 22.52
N TYR A 590 9.98 7.24 21.54
CA TYR A 590 9.19 7.95 20.52
C TYR A 590 7.98 8.67 21.12
N LEU A 591 7.22 7.99 21.98
CA LEU A 591 6.04 8.56 22.62
C LEU A 591 6.41 9.75 23.53
N PHE A 592 7.51 9.65 24.27
CA PHE A 592 8.03 10.75 25.08
C PHE A 592 8.43 11.96 24.23
N TRP A 593 9.08 11.74 23.08
CA TRP A 593 9.37 12.81 22.12
C TRP A 593 8.09 13.49 21.64
N ARG A 594 7.07 12.72 21.26
CA ARG A 594 5.78 13.25 20.79
C ARG A 594 5.07 14.04 21.88
N PHE A 595 4.98 13.48 23.09
CA PHE A 595 4.40 14.14 24.25
C PHE A 595 5.13 15.46 24.56
N SER A 596 6.46 15.44 24.52
CA SER A 596 7.30 16.63 24.75
C SER A 596 7.09 17.71 23.69
N LYS A 597 6.89 17.30 22.44
CA LYS A 597 6.65 18.21 21.31
C LYS A 597 5.29 18.88 21.39
N ASP A 598 4.27 18.19 21.87
CA ASP A 598 2.90 18.72 21.96
C ASP A 598 2.72 19.62 23.21
N LEU A 599 3.41 19.33 24.33
CA LEU A 599 3.24 20.04 25.61
C LEU A 599 4.40 20.98 26.01
N LYS A 600 5.22 21.43 25.05
CA LYS A 600 6.46 22.19 25.29
C LYS A 600 6.39 23.17 26.47
N LEU A 601 5.50 24.16 26.43
CA LEU A 601 5.42 25.24 27.42
C LEU A 601 5.04 24.77 28.84
N LYS A 602 4.34 23.63 28.97
CA LYS A 602 3.90 23.11 30.26
C LYS A 602 4.94 22.20 30.92
N LEU A 603 5.93 21.74 30.15
CA LEU A 603 7.00 20.85 30.63
C LEU A 603 8.22 21.61 31.17
N THR A 604 8.35 22.91 30.89
CA THR A 604 9.47 23.75 31.37
C THR A 604 9.78 23.58 32.87
N PRO A 605 8.78 23.56 33.79
CA PRO A 605 9.04 23.45 35.23
C PRO A 605 9.69 22.12 35.66
N TYR A 606 9.56 21.07 34.85
CA TYR A 606 10.03 19.72 35.17
C TYR A 606 11.34 19.37 34.48
N LEU A 607 11.91 20.30 33.69
CA LEU A 607 13.07 20.05 32.83
C LEU A 607 14.26 19.47 33.57
N GLU A 608 14.68 20.09 34.67
CA GLU A 608 15.87 19.68 35.42
C GLU A 608 15.71 18.27 36.00
N THR A 609 14.53 17.97 36.56
CA THR A 609 14.21 16.63 37.06
C THR A 609 14.25 15.61 35.94
N VAL A 610 13.64 15.90 34.79
CA VAL A 610 13.63 14.97 33.64
C VAL A 610 15.05 14.75 33.11
N LEU A 611 15.85 15.81 32.91
CA LEU A 611 17.22 15.70 32.38
C LEU A 611 18.13 14.86 33.28
N ASN A 612 18.06 15.05 34.60
CA ASN A 612 18.85 14.27 35.55
C ASN A 612 18.46 12.78 35.53
N SER A 613 17.19 12.51 35.27
CA SER A 613 16.61 11.18 35.39
C SER A 613 16.73 10.34 34.12
N ILE A 614 17.07 10.95 32.97
CA ILE A 614 17.32 10.27 31.69
C ILE A 614 18.81 10.16 31.33
N GLN A 615 19.71 10.70 32.15
CA GLN A 615 21.14 10.82 31.84
C GLN A 615 21.81 9.46 31.55
N ASP A 616 21.39 8.41 32.25
CA ASP A 616 21.85 7.04 32.04
C ASP A 616 21.39 6.47 30.68
N VAL A 617 20.17 6.79 30.26
CA VAL A 617 19.60 6.36 28.97
C VAL A 617 20.25 7.09 27.80
N LEU A 618 20.83 8.28 27.98
CA LEU A 618 21.46 9.05 26.88
C LEU A 618 22.82 8.49 26.41
N THR A 619 23.37 7.47 27.06
CA THR A 619 24.61 6.81 26.68
C THR A 619 24.52 6.15 25.29
N VAL A 620 25.55 6.26 24.45
CA VAL A 620 25.55 5.63 23.11
C VAL A 620 26.39 4.37 23.14
N GLU A 621 25.71 3.22 23.17
CA GLU A 621 26.30 1.89 23.01
C GLU A 621 25.95 1.40 21.61
N ALA A 622 26.96 1.19 20.77
CA ALA A 622 26.78 0.69 19.42
C ALA A 622 27.29 -0.76 19.38
N SER A 623 26.39 -1.73 19.31
CA SER A 623 26.75 -3.15 19.19
C SER A 623 26.58 -3.61 17.75
N LEU A 624 27.56 -4.39 17.27
CA LEU A 624 27.46 -5.14 16.02
C LEU A 624 27.04 -6.59 16.31
N PRO A 625 26.46 -7.30 15.34
CA PRO A 625 26.18 -8.74 15.48
C PRO A 625 27.46 -9.52 15.79
N GLY A 626 27.39 -10.51 16.68
CA GLY A 626 28.58 -11.25 17.17
C GLY A 626 29.41 -11.96 16.10
N ALA A 627 28.82 -12.21 14.93
CA ALA A 627 29.51 -12.72 13.75
C ALA A 627 29.02 -11.98 12.49
N LEU A 628 29.95 -11.49 11.68
CA LEU A 628 29.67 -10.77 10.44
C LEU A 628 30.11 -11.63 9.23
N ASN A 629 29.24 -11.71 8.24
CA ASN A 629 29.49 -12.48 7.02
C ASN A 629 30.73 -11.97 6.25
N PRO A 630 31.42 -12.83 5.49
CA PRO A 630 32.47 -12.39 4.58
C PRO A 630 31.89 -11.41 3.56
N GLY A 631 32.37 -10.16 3.57
CA GLY A 631 31.82 -9.08 2.73
C GLY A 631 30.72 -8.25 3.38
N PHE A 632 30.51 -8.36 4.71
CA PHE A 632 29.61 -7.48 5.46
C PHE A 632 29.93 -6.00 5.19
N ASP A 633 28.93 -5.28 4.67
CA ASP A 633 28.98 -3.84 4.49
C ASP A 633 28.19 -3.15 5.61
N LEU A 634 28.89 -2.32 6.37
CA LEU A 634 28.33 -1.56 7.47
C LEU A 634 27.24 -0.58 7.02
N SER A 635 27.25 -0.14 5.76
CA SER A 635 26.22 0.75 5.18
C SER A 635 24.83 0.11 5.13
N THR A 636 24.77 -1.22 5.01
CA THR A 636 23.52 -1.98 4.87
C THR A 636 22.90 -2.38 6.20
N PHE A 637 23.67 -2.28 7.29
CA PHE A 637 23.23 -2.65 8.62
C PHE A 637 22.36 -1.54 9.25
N LYS A 638 21.19 -1.92 9.78
CA LYS A 638 20.26 -1.00 10.43
C LYS A 638 20.11 -1.36 11.90
N ASP A 639 20.56 -0.46 12.78
CA ASP A 639 20.29 -0.56 14.21
C ASP A 639 18.97 0.13 14.56
N GLN A 640 17.88 -0.63 14.57
CA GLN A 640 16.53 -0.12 14.86
C GLN A 640 16.41 0.48 16.26
N VAL A 641 17.17 -0.03 17.23
CA VAL A 641 17.17 0.47 18.60
C VAL A 641 17.78 1.86 18.63
N PHE A 642 18.95 2.03 18.00
CA PHE A 642 19.60 3.34 17.92
C PHE A 642 18.77 4.34 17.10
N GLU A 643 18.20 3.93 15.96
CA GLU A 643 17.29 4.80 15.19
C GLU A 643 16.16 5.36 16.04
N THR A 644 15.55 4.52 16.89
CA THR A 644 14.48 4.98 17.79
C THR A 644 15.03 5.86 18.92
N LYS A 645 16.26 5.61 19.38
CA LYS A 645 16.94 6.44 20.38
C LYS A 645 17.18 7.88 19.90
N THR A 646 17.27 8.11 18.58
CA THR A 646 17.37 9.46 18.02
C THR A 646 16.22 10.38 18.40
N TYR A 647 15.01 9.84 18.63
CA TYR A 647 13.87 10.61 19.14
C TYR A 647 14.11 11.14 20.54
N LEU A 648 14.78 10.36 21.41
CA LEU A 648 15.12 10.80 22.76
C LEU A 648 16.11 11.98 22.72
N PHE A 649 17.14 11.89 21.87
CA PHE A 649 18.08 13.00 21.64
C PHE A 649 17.39 14.26 21.10
N GLU A 650 16.45 14.10 20.16
CA GLU A 650 15.65 15.20 19.65
C GLU A 650 14.73 15.79 20.73
N ALA A 651 14.14 14.96 21.61
CA ALA A 651 13.30 15.41 22.72
C ALA A 651 14.10 16.28 23.71
N VAL A 652 15.34 15.90 24.02
CA VAL A 652 16.26 16.72 24.83
C VAL A 652 16.51 18.07 24.18
N GLY A 653 16.80 18.10 22.87
CA GLY A 653 16.96 19.36 22.13
C GLY A 653 15.69 20.23 22.15
N LEU A 654 14.51 19.63 22.02
CA LEU A 654 13.20 20.32 22.08
C LEU A 654 12.90 20.90 23.47
N LEU A 655 13.30 20.19 24.52
CA LEU A 655 13.10 20.60 25.91
C LEU A 655 14.05 21.73 26.31
N ILE A 656 15.32 21.70 25.85
CA ILE A 656 16.30 22.76 26.11
C ILE A 656 15.98 24.04 25.33
N SER A 657 15.50 23.92 24.09
CA SER A 657 15.31 25.07 23.18
C SER A 657 14.06 25.92 23.43
N GLN A 658 13.42 25.78 24.59
CA GLN A 658 12.17 26.48 24.91
C GLN A 658 12.39 27.98 25.19
N GLU A 659 11.55 28.83 24.59
CA GLU A 659 11.64 30.30 24.69
C GLU A 659 11.54 30.84 26.13
N CYS A 660 10.92 30.09 27.04
CA CYS A 660 10.79 30.47 28.46
C CYS A 660 12.13 30.41 29.23
N ILE A 661 13.13 29.68 28.72
CA ILE A 661 14.41 29.46 29.39
C ILE A 661 15.42 30.53 28.94
N PRO A 662 16.10 31.23 29.86
CA PRO A 662 17.15 32.18 29.50
C PRO A 662 18.26 31.55 28.66
N ALA A 663 18.76 32.26 27.64
CA ALA A 663 19.79 31.75 26.72
C ALA A 663 21.06 31.23 27.40
N GLN A 664 21.42 31.79 28.56
CA GLN A 664 22.57 31.34 29.35
C GLN A 664 22.33 29.95 29.98
N GLN A 665 21.13 29.70 30.52
CA GLN A 665 20.77 28.39 31.08
C GLN A 665 20.60 27.34 29.97
N GLN A 666 20.05 27.73 28.81
CA GLN A 666 20.02 26.85 27.64
C GLN A 666 21.43 26.40 27.21
N PHE A 667 22.40 27.33 27.25
CA PHE A 667 23.80 27.02 26.97
C PHE A 667 24.40 26.07 28.01
N GLU A 668 24.14 26.28 29.30
CA GLU A 668 24.61 25.39 30.37
C GLU A 668 24.06 23.96 30.22
N TYR A 669 22.75 23.81 30.05
CA TYR A 669 22.13 22.50 29.82
C TYR A 669 22.66 21.83 28.54
N LEU A 670 22.77 22.57 27.44
CA LEU A 670 23.32 22.03 26.18
C LEU A 670 24.77 21.60 26.34
N THR A 671 25.58 22.37 27.09
CA THR A 671 26.98 22.05 27.36
C THR A 671 27.10 20.76 28.15
N VAL A 672 26.28 20.57 29.20
CA VAL A 672 26.28 19.35 30.02
C VAL A 672 25.93 18.12 29.17
N VAL A 673 24.97 18.23 28.26
CA VAL A 673 24.55 17.12 27.40
C VAL A 673 25.57 16.83 26.28
N VAL A 674 26.12 17.86 25.63
CA VAL A 674 26.97 17.70 24.43
C VAL A 674 28.44 17.41 24.75
N SER A 675 28.98 17.97 25.84
CA SER A 675 30.42 17.83 26.17
C SER A 675 30.91 16.38 26.30
N PRO A 676 30.16 15.44 26.93
CA PRO A 676 30.55 14.03 26.97
C PRO A 676 30.72 13.43 25.56
N PHE A 677 29.79 13.71 24.65
CA PHE A 677 29.85 13.24 23.27
C PHE A 677 31.05 13.81 22.51
N LEU A 678 31.35 15.10 22.68
CA LEU A 678 32.52 15.72 22.02
C LEU A 678 33.82 15.06 22.48
N SER A 679 33.99 14.83 23.79
CA SER A 679 35.18 14.16 24.33
C SER A 679 35.30 12.71 23.83
N GLU A 680 34.19 11.99 23.79
CA GLU A 680 34.15 10.61 23.31
C GLU A 680 34.43 10.50 21.81
N ILE A 681 33.91 11.41 20.99
CA ILE A 681 34.19 11.46 19.55
C ILE A 681 35.67 11.74 19.32
N GLN A 682 36.27 12.69 20.03
CA GLN A 682 37.71 12.97 19.90
C GLN A 682 38.56 11.73 20.21
N LYS A 683 38.26 11.02 21.31
CA LYS A 683 38.93 9.76 21.66
C LYS A 683 38.76 8.69 20.57
N SER A 684 37.55 8.53 20.04
CA SER A 684 37.28 7.58 18.95
C SER A 684 37.99 7.96 17.65
N LEU A 685 38.08 9.25 17.33
CA LEU A 685 38.81 9.74 16.15
C LEU A 685 40.31 9.50 16.28
N GLU A 686 40.90 9.75 17.45
CA GLU A 686 42.31 9.43 17.72
C GLU A 686 42.60 7.93 17.55
N ALA A 687 41.73 7.08 18.09
CA ALA A 687 41.82 5.63 17.88
C ALA A 687 41.70 5.27 16.39
N CYS A 688 40.77 5.88 15.65
CA CYS A 688 40.56 5.62 14.23
C CYS A 688 41.70 6.11 13.33
N ARG A 689 42.43 7.18 13.69
CA ARG A 689 43.62 7.64 12.95
C ARG A 689 44.73 6.58 12.91
N SER A 690 44.84 5.75 13.97
CA SER A 690 45.79 4.63 14.00
C SER A 690 45.43 3.48 13.03
N ILE A 691 44.14 3.35 12.70
CA ILE A 691 43.61 2.33 11.77
C ILE A 691 43.98 2.66 10.32
N GLN A 692 43.99 3.95 9.94
CA GLN A 692 44.38 4.38 8.59
C GLN A 692 45.84 4.08 8.25
N GLN A 693 46.75 4.12 9.23
CA GLN A 693 48.18 3.87 9.00
C GLN A 693 48.52 2.38 8.87
N SER A 694 47.63 1.49 9.32
CA SER A 694 47.88 0.04 9.40
C SER A 694 47.25 -0.77 8.25
N SER A 695 46.42 -0.16 7.40
CA SER A 695 45.58 -0.85 6.40
C SER A 695 46.02 -0.65 4.93
N ASN A 696 47.31 -0.83 4.64
CA ASN A 696 47.81 -1.07 3.27
C ASN A 696 47.82 -2.57 2.88
N GLY A 697 47.22 -3.44 3.68
CA GLY A 697 47.13 -4.88 3.42
C GLY A 697 45.79 -5.28 2.83
N THR A 698 45.72 -5.46 1.51
CA THR A 698 44.67 -6.21 0.82
C THR A 698 44.59 -7.61 1.43
N ILE A 699 43.44 -8.03 1.97
CA ILE A 699 43.23 -9.44 2.32
C ILE A 699 41.86 -9.89 1.81
N GLN A 700 41.90 -10.52 0.64
CA GLN A 700 40.93 -11.51 0.19
C GLN A 700 40.95 -12.67 1.18
N GLY A 701 39.80 -12.96 1.79
CA GLY A 701 39.59 -14.16 2.59
C GLY A 701 38.10 -14.30 2.92
N ASN A 702 37.49 -15.39 2.45
CA ASN A 702 36.09 -15.78 2.69
C ASN A 702 35.86 -16.25 4.14
N MET A 703 36.34 -15.50 5.14
CA MET A 703 36.26 -15.89 6.55
C MET A 703 35.39 -14.92 7.33
N THR A 704 34.45 -15.47 8.10
CA THR A 704 33.52 -14.74 8.97
C THR A 704 34.29 -13.88 9.97
N ILE A 705 33.94 -12.60 10.09
CA ILE A 705 34.55 -11.69 11.06
C ILE A 705 33.84 -11.89 12.39
N VAL A 706 34.56 -12.37 13.40
CA VAL A 706 33.98 -12.68 14.72
C VAL A 706 34.34 -11.57 15.72
N ALA A 707 33.45 -11.35 16.70
CA ALA A 707 33.69 -10.47 17.84
C ALA A 707 35.05 -10.73 18.49
N GLY A 708 35.79 -9.65 18.79
CA GLY A 708 37.13 -9.71 19.37
C GLY A 708 38.30 -9.74 18.39
N THR A 709 38.05 -9.93 17.08
CA THR A 709 39.08 -9.73 16.05
C THR A 709 39.43 -8.25 15.86
N PRO A 710 40.67 -7.89 15.44
CA PRO A 710 41.04 -6.49 15.20
C PRO A 710 40.09 -5.79 14.21
N ARG A 711 39.72 -6.47 13.12
CA ARG A 711 38.79 -5.94 12.11
C ARG A 711 37.38 -5.69 12.64
N TYR A 712 36.88 -6.53 13.55
CA TYR A 712 35.61 -6.31 14.23
C TYR A 712 35.65 -5.04 15.08
N ARG A 713 36.72 -4.87 15.87
CA ARG A 713 36.91 -3.68 16.72
C ARG A 713 37.01 -2.40 15.89
N ASP A 714 37.70 -2.45 14.75
CA ASP A 714 37.80 -1.31 13.84
C ASP A 714 36.42 -0.89 13.30
N LEU A 715 35.58 -1.86 12.91
CA LEU A 715 34.21 -1.60 12.44
C LEU A 715 33.30 -1.09 13.57
N GLU A 716 33.40 -1.66 14.76
CA GLU A 716 32.66 -1.25 15.96
C GLU A 716 32.99 0.18 16.38
N LEU A 717 34.27 0.59 16.29
CA LEU A 717 34.69 1.96 16.53
C LEU A 717 34.09 2.95 15.52
N VAL A 718 34.11 2.60 14.23
CA VAL A 718 33.49 3.42 13.17
C VAL A 718 31.99 3.52 13.36
N TRP A 719 31.33 2.42 13.76
CA TRP A 719 29.89 2.39 14.02
C TRP A 719 29.50 3.22 15.25
N THR A 720 30.27 3.14 16.32
CA THR A 720 30.10 3.97 17.51
C THR A 720 30.25 5.46 17.18
N LEU A 721 31.24 5.80 16.35
CA LEU A 721 31.42 7.17 15.88
C LEU A 721 30.22 7.64 15.03
N HIS A 722 29.71 6.79 14.13
CA HIS A 722 28.51 7.06 13.35
C HIS A 722 27.31 7.40 14.27
N HIS A 723 27.01 6.55 15.26
CA HIS A 723 25.92 6.80 16.22
C HIS A 723 26.12 8.10 17.02
N ARG A 724 27.33 8.41 17.49
CA ARG A 724 27.59 9.65 18.22
C ARG A 724 27.37 10.89 17.36
N LEU A 725 27.79 10.87 16.09
CA LEU A 725 27.52 11.96 15.15
C LEU A 725 26.02 12.13 14.90
N MET A 726 25.29 11.03 14.72
CA MET A 726 23.84 11.02 14.53
C MET A 726 23.10 11.55 15.78
N ALA A 727 23.58 11.22 16.99
CA ALA A 727 23.03 11.74 18.24
C ALA A 727 23.17 13.27 18.33
N LEU A 728 24.35 13.81 18.04
CA LEU A 728 24.58 15.27 18.00
C LEU A 728 23.69 15.97 16.96
N GLY A 729 23.58 15.39 15.76
CA GLY A 729 22.66 15.87 14.74
C GLY A 729 21.21 15.90 15.25
N SER A 730 20.77 14.83 15.93
CA SER A 730 19.41 14.70 16.46
C SER A 730 19.10 15.70 17.58
N ILE A 731 20.06 15.98 18.47
CA ILE A 731 19.94 17.07 19.46
C ILE A 731 19.77 18.42 18.74
N ALA A 732 20.57 18.68 17.71
CA ALA A 732 20.46 19.91 16.94
C ALA A 732 19.08 20.05 16.26
N LYS A 733 18.50 18.95 15.75
CA LYS A 733 17.14 18.96 15.16
C LYS A 733 16.06 19.44 16.13
N GLY A 734 16.24 19.24 17.44
CA GLY A 734 15.31 19.70 18.44
C GLY A 734 15.27 21.23 18.61
N PHE A 735 16.24 21.97 18.09
CA PHE A 735 16.29 23.43 18.15
C PHE A 735 15.45 24.09 17.03
N PRO A 736 14.95 25.33 17.25
CA PRO A 736 14.13 26.03 16.26
C PRO A 736 14.90 26.36 14.97
N ASP A 737 14.20 26.38 13.84
CA ASP A 737 14.75 26.79 12.54
C ASP A 737 14.93 28.31 12.49
N MET A 738 16.19 28.75 12.51
CA MET A 738 16.60 30.15 12.50
C MET A 738 16.33 30.85 11.15
N LEU A 739 16.30 30.10 10.04
CA LEU A 739 16.09 30.66 8.68
C LEU A 739 14.60 30.68 8.28
N GLY A 740 13.81 29.74 8.79
CA GLY A 740 12.40 29.57 8.41
C GLY A 740 11.41 30.43 9.20
N ASN A 741 11.71 30.75 10.48
CA ASN A 741 10.77 31.45 11.35
C ASN A 741 11.08 32.96 11.43
N LYS A 742 10.30 33.78 10.71
CA LYS A 742 10.50 35.25 10.62
C LYS A 742 10.58 35.96 11.98
N LYS A 743 9.90 35.45 13.03
CA LYS A 743 9.96 36.02 14.39
C LYS A 743 11.29 35.70 15.10
N VAL A 744 11.79 34.48 14.93
CA VAL A 744 13.07 34.04 15.49
C VAL A 744 14.24 34.65 14.73
N ALA A 745 14.13 34.75 13.40
CA ALA A 745 15.10 35.44 12.55
C ALA A 745 15.24 36.94 12.93
N ALA A 746 14.13 37.62 13.26
CA ALA A 746 14.16 39.01 13.73
C ALA A 746 14.81 39.15 15.12
N ASN A 747 14.56 38.22 16.04
CA ASN A 747 15.19 38.21 17.37
C ASN A 747 16.68 37.82 17.33
N ALA A 748 17.06 36.87 16.46
CA ALA A 748 18.45 36.46 16.25
C ALA A 748 19.29 37.56 15.56
N ALA A 749 18.70 38.30 14.61
CA ALA A 749 19.34 39.45 13.98
C ALA A 749 19.57 40.62 14.96
N ALA A 750 18.73 40.76 16.00
CA ALA A 750 18.87 41.80 17.02
C ALA A 750 19.84 41.44 18.16
N ALA A 751 20.03 40.14 18.46
CA ALA A 751 20.83 39.66 19.59
C ALA A 751 22.23 39.12 19.22
N GLY A 752 22.55 38.96 17.93
CA GLY A 752 23.75 38.25 17.48
C GLY A 752 23.63 36.73 17.61
N SER A 753 24.64 35.99 17.12
CA SER A 753 24.67 34.52 17.22
C SER A 753 24.63 34.10 18.70
N GLY A 754 23.53 33.52 19.16
CA GLY A 754 23.33 33.15 20.58
C GLY A 754 24.37 32.14 21.09
N PRO A 755 24.56 32.00 22.42
CA PRO A 755 25.64 31.18 23.01
C PRO A 755 25.60 29.70 22.58
N CYS A 756 24.41 29.11 22.39
CA CYS A 756 24.27 27.73 21.87
C CYS A 756 24.84 27.54 20.45
N SER A 757 24.92 28.60 19.63
CA SER A 757 25.51 28.52 18.29
C SER A 757 27.00 28.18 18.32
N GLN A 758 27.72 28.55 19.38
CA GLN A 758 29.14 28.23 19.54
C GLN A 758 29.37 26.73 19.69
N ILE A 759 28.49 26.05 20.43
CA ILE A 759 28.52 24.58 20.58
C ILE A 759 28.25 23.92 19.23
N PHE A 760 27.25 24.40 18.49
CA PHE A 760 26.95 23.84 17.16
C PHE A 760 28.06 24.08 16.12
N LYS A 761 28.84 25.17 16.23
CA LYS A 761 30.05 25.37 15.42
C LYS A 761 31.13 24.33 15.75
N GLN A 762 31.36 24.05 17.04
CA GLN A 762 32.27 22.97 17.47
C GLN A 762 31.82 21.59 16.94
N VAL A 763 30.50 21.32 16.96
CA VAL A 763 29.92 20.09 16.40
C VAL A 763 30.17 20.02 14.88
N ALA A 764 30.00 21.12 14.15
CA ALA A 764 30.28 21.18 12.70
C ALA A 764 31.76 20.89 12.39
N GLU A 765 32.67 21.51 13.13
CA GLU A 765 34.12 21.32 12.99
C GLU A 765 34.54 19.87 13.25
N ILE A 766 34.07 19.26 14.34
CA ILE A 766 34.38 17.86 14.67
C ILE A 766 33.79 16.90 13.63
N THR A 767 32.60 17.20 13.09
CA THR A 767 31.99 16.39 12.03
C THR A 767 32.83 16.45 10.75
N LEU A 768 33.37 17.61 10.37
CA LEU A 768 34.27 17.72 9.23
C LEU A 768 35.58 16.97 9.45
N VAL A 769 36.18 17.07 10.64
CA VAL A 769 37.39 16.31 10.99
C VAL A 769 37.13 14.80 10.89
N ALA A 770 35.95 14.34 11.33
CA ALA A 770 35.55 12.95 11.18
C ALA A 770 35.40 12.54 9.71
N LEU A 771 34.77 13.38 8.89
CA LEU A 771 34.61 13.15 7.45
C LEU A 771 35.95 13.10 6.72
N GLU A 772 36.87 14.03 7.00
CA GLU A 772 38.21 14.05 6.38
C GLU A 772 39.06 12.85 6.79
N THR A 773 38.93 12.41 8.04
CA THR A 773 39.68 11.26 8.57
C THR A 773 39.11 9.92 8.07
N LEU A 774 37.80 9.80 7.88
CA LEU A 774 37.13 8.53 7.59
C LEU A 774 36.27 8.59 6.32
N SER A 775 36.69 9.41 5.36
CA SER A 775 35.95 9.64 4.10
C SER A 775 35.68 8.38 3.30
N ARG A 776 36.43 7.28 3.52
CA ARG A 776 36.24 5.97 2.87
C ARG A 776 34.97 5.23 3.27
N PHE A 777 34.45 5.49 4.47
CA PHE A 777 33.29 4.77 5.00
C PHE A 777 31.99 5.51 4.67
N GLU A 778 31.10 4.86 3.91
CA GLU A 778 29.79 5.39 3.54
C GLU A 778 28.96 5.84 4.75
N VAL A 779 28.98 5.08 5.86
CA VAL A 779 28.23 5.40 7.09
C VAL A 779 28.65 6.74 7.71
N ILE A 780 29.93 7.13 7.61
CA ILE A 780 30.41 8.42 8.13
C ILE A 780 30.01 9.55 7.19
N ARG A 781 30.05 9.33 5.88
CA ARG A 781 29.54 10.29 4.88
C ARG A 781 28.04 10.53 5.09
N SER A 782 27.25 9.47 5.29
CA SER A 782 25.82 9.55 5.60
C SER A 782 25.54 10.29 6.91
N ALA A 783 26.23 9.94 8.01
CA ALA A 783 26.11 10.68 9.28
C ALA A 783 26.48 12.16 9.15
N SER A 784 27.51 12.48 8.38
CA SER A 784 27.92 13.86 8.12
C SER A 784 26.83 14.63 7.37
N ARG A 785 26.24 14.05 6.30
CA ARG A 785 25.07 14.61 5.59
C ARG A 785 23.89 14.84 6.55
N PHE A 786 23.56 13.84 7.35
CA PHE A 786 22.47 13.88 8.32
C PHE A 786 22.64 15.01 9.36
N THR A 787 23.84 15.15 9.92
CA THR A 787 24.15 16.12 10.97
C THR A 787 24.19 17.53 10.39
N PHE A 788 24.87 17.75 9.25
CA PHE A 788 24.88 19.05 8.59
C PHE A 788 23.50 19.49 8.10
N GLY A 789 22.67 18.58 7.59
CA GLY A 789 21.28 18.86 7.21
C GLY A 789 20.45 19.47 8.33
N ARG A 790 20.74 19.11 9.59
CA ARG A 790 20.08 19.64 10.79
C ARG A 790 20.77 20.89 11.32
N LEU A 791 22.11 20.93 11.32
CA LEU A 791 22.87 22.11 11.73
C LEU A 791 22.59 23.34 10.86
N ILE A 792 22.26 23.17 9.58
CA ILE A 792 21.83 24.26 8.68
C ILE A 792 20.64 25.02 9.27
N ASN A 793 19.71 24.33 9.95
CA ASN A 793 18.53 24.95 10.55
C ASN A 793 18.90 25.78 11.80
N CYS A 794 19.91 25.34 12.55
CA CYS A 794 20.30 25.97 13.82
C CYS A 794 21.32 27.10 13.65
N LEU A 795 22.27 26.94 12.73
CA LEU A 795 23.35 27.90 12.48
C LEU A 795 22.98 28.94 11.41
N GLY A 796 22.01 28.64 10.54
CA GLY A 796 21.62 29.55 9.47
C GLY A 796 22.80 29.92 8.56
N GLN A 797 23.09 31.21 8.41
CA GLN A 797 24.19 31.70 7.57
C GLN A 797 25.59 31.33 8.10
N ASP A 798 25.74 31.09 9.40
CA ASP A 798 27.03 30.76 10.02
C ASP A 798 27.60 29.41 9.54
N VAL A 799 26.78 28.55 8.91
CA VAL A 799 27.24 27.25 8.39
C VAL A 799 27.92 27.36 7.02
N GLN A 800 27.75 28.47 6.29
CA GLN A 800 28.21 28.61 4.90
C GLN A 800 29.71 28.36 4.70
N PRO A 801 30.63 28.82 5.57
CA PRO A 801 32.07 28.59 5.41
C PRO A 801 32.46 27.09 5.41
N TYR A 802 31.63 26.25 6.03
CA TYR A 802 31.90 24.81 6.20
C TYR A 802 31.37 23.96 5.03
N LEU A 803 30.45 24.49 4.20
CA LEU A 803 29.81 23.75 3.11
C LEU A 803 30.78 23.29 2.00
N PRO A 804 31.76 24.10 1.54
CA PRO A 804 32.69 23.65 0.49
C PRO A 804 33.50 22.41 0.89
N THR A 805 34.01 22.39 2.13
CA THR A 805 34.77 21.25 2.69
C THR A 805 33.88 20.01 2.79
N LEU A 806 32.65 20.18 3.30
CA LEU A 806 31.66 19.09 3.39
C LEU A 806 31.36 18.48 2.01
N ILE A 807 31.01 19.30 1.02
CA ILE A 807 30.61 18.82 -0.30
C ILE A 807 31.78 18.10 -0.99
N THR A 808 32.99 18.65 -0.88
CA THR A 808 34.19 18.02 -1.44
C THR A 808 34.45 16.66 -0.79
N GLY A 809 34.35 16.56 0.54
CA GLY A 809 34.54 15.30 1.28
C GLY A 809 33.48 14.24 0.96
N LEU A 810 32.24 14.65 0.70
CA LEU A 810 31.15 13.74 0.32
C LEU A 810 31.25 13.25 -1.13
N LEU A 811 31.78 14.07 -2.03
CA LEU A 811 31.84 13.75 -3.45
C LEU A 811 33.04 12.88 -3.85
N GLN A 812 34.11 12.75 -3.05
CA GLN A 812 35.31 12.01 -3.45
C GLN A 812 35.04 10.52 -3.76
N GLU A 813 34.38 9.79 -2.85
CA GLU A 813 34.13 8.34 -2.96
C GLU A 813 32.62 8.00 -2.90
N CYS A 814 31.79 8.70 -3.68
CA CYS A 814 30.33 8.60 -3.64
C CYS A 814 29.79 7.39 -4.44
N SER A 815 28.90 6.60 -3.82
CA SER A 815 28.12 5.53 -4.48
C SER A 815 26.83 6.05 -5.17
N VAL A 816 26.15 5.19 -5.94
CA VAL A 816 24.85 5.52 -6.59
C VAL A 816 23.81 5.94 -5.55
N MET A 817 23.67 5.16 -4.47
CA MET A 817 22.70 5.42 -3.41
C MET A 817 23.02 6.70 -2.63
N GLU A 818 24.30 6.96 -2.37
CA GLU A 818 24.70 8.21 -1.73
C GLU A 818 24.38 9.44 -2.59
N LEU A 819 24.48 9.31 -3.92
CA LEU A 819 24.15 10.38 -4.84
C LEU A 819 22.64 10.66 -4.87
N VAL A 820 21.82 9.61 -4.75
CA VAL A 820 20.36 9.70 -4.60
C VAL A 820 19.99 10.53 -3.37
N GLU A 821 20.67 10.35 -2.24
CA GLU A 821 20.44 11.11 -1.00
C GLU A 821 21.07 12.52 -1.03
N PHE A 822 22.22 12.65 -1.68
CA PHE A 822 22.99 13.90 -1.72
C PHE A 822 22.31 14.98 -2.56
N LEU A 823 21.66 14.61 -3.67
CA LEU A 823 20.97 15.55 -4.55
C LEU A 823 19.81 16.30 -3.85
N PRO A 824 18.90 15.64 -3.11
CA PRO A 824 17.92 16.31 -2.25
C PRO A 824 18.55 17.22 -1.19
N PHE A 825 19.64 16.79 -0.55
CA PHE A 825 20.36 17.64 0.41
C PHE A 825 20.86 18.92 -0.25
N MET A 826 21.47 18.83 -1.44
CA MET A 826 21.89 20.01 -2.21
C MET A 826 20.71 20.88 -2.63
N GLY A 827 19.58 20.27 -3.00
CA GLY A 827 18.34 21.00 -3.26
C GLY A 827 17.83 21.77 -2.03
N GLN A 828 17.90 21.17 -0.84
CA GLN A 828 17.52 21.83 0.41
C GLN A 828 18.46 23.01 0.75
N VAL A 829 19.78 22.82 0.57
CA VAL A 829 20.78 23.89 0.74
C VAL A 829 20.49 25.04 -0.24
N ALA A 830 20.24 24.72 -1.51
CA ALA A 830 19.91 25.68 -2.55
C ALA A 830 18.65 26.51 -2.20
N HIS A 831 17.59 25.84 -1.75
CA HIS A 831 16.35 26.50 -1.36
C HIS A 831 16.50 27.39 -0.12
N LYS A 832 17.27 26.95 0.89
CA LYS A 832 17.46 27.70 2.15
C LYS A 832 18.34 28.94 1.99
N PHE A 833 19.42 28.85 1.22
CA PHE A 833 20.39 29.95 1.07
C PHE A 833 20.19 30.80 -0.19
N LYS A 834 19.40 30.33 -1.16
CA LYS A 834 19.08 31.05 -2.41
C LYS A 834 20.35 31.67 -3.04
N ALA A 835 20.32 32.94 -3.42
CA ALA A 835 21.42 33.62 -4.12
C ALA A 835 22.79 33.52 -3.44
N THR A 836 22.85 33.38 -2.10
CA THR A 836 24.13 33.34 -1.37
C THR A 836 24.95 32.06 -1.65
N ILE A 837 24.30 30.96 -2.05
CA ILE A 837 24.99 29.71 -2.41
C ILE A 837 25.43 29.66 -3.89
N MET A 838 25.04 30.66 -4.69
CA MET A 838 25.24 30.62 -6.14
C MET A 838 26.71 30.43 -6.54
N SER A 839 27.65 31.07 -5.83
CA SER A 839 29.09 30.93 -6.08
C SER A 839 29.61 29.52 -5.82
N ILE A 840 29.16 28.90 -4.73
CA ILE A 840 29.52 27.53 -4.34
C ILE A 840 28.91 26.54 -5.34
N LEU A 841 27.64 26.73 -5.70
CA LEU A 841 26.96 25.85 -6.64
C LEU A 841 27.54 25.94 -8.05
N ASN A 842 27.96 27.14 -8.49
CA ASN A 842 28.56 27.35 -9.80
C ASN A 842 29.81 26.49 -10.03
N GLY A 843 30.67 26.34 -9.02
CA GLY A 843 31.88 25.51 -9.10
C GLY A 843 31.61 24.00 -9.00
N LEU A 844 30.49 23.59 -8.37
CA LEU A 844 30.20 22.20 -8.05
C LEU A 844 29.15 21.54 -8.96
N PHE A 845 28.34 22.33 -9.66
CA PHE A 845 27.21 21.84 -10.43
C PHE A 845 27.64 20.90 -11.57
N PHE A 846 28.59 21.29 -12.41
CA PHE A 846 29.02 20.43 -13.51
C PHE A 846 29.70 19.12 -13.05
N PRO A 847 30.65 19.13 -12.08
CA PRO A 847 31.19 17.89 -11.51
C PRO A 847 30.10 16.93 -11.00
N LEU A 848 29.03 17.48 -10.40
CA LEU A 848 27.89 16.69 -9.92
C LEU A 848 27.12 16.05 -11.07
N VAL A 849 26.80 16.82 -12.13
CA VAL A 849 26.11 16.31 -13.33
C VAL A 849 26.95 15.24 -14.04
N GLN A 850 28.26 15.42 -14.14
CA GLN A 850 29.15 14.41 -14.73
C GLN A 850 29.09 13.08 -13.97
N LYS A 851 29.09 13.12 -12.63
CA LYS A 851 28.95 11.90 -11.80
C LYS A 851 27.58 11.24 -11.96
N VAL A 852 26.50 12.04 -12.02
CA VAL A 852 25.15 11.51 -12.29
C VAL A 852 25.12 10.77 -13.63
N PHE A 853 25.65 11.38 -14.70
CA PHE A 853 25.69 10.75 -16.02
C PHE A 853 26.63 9.53 -16.07
N PHE A 854 27.72 9.52 -15.31
CA PHE A 854 28.58 8.34 -15.20
C PHE A 854 27.82 7.12 -14.71
N PHE A 855 26.98 7.26 -13.68
CA PHE A 855 26.19 6.15 -13.15
C PHE A 855 24.98 5.81 -14.02
N LEU A 856 24.26 6.82 -14.53
CA LEU A 856 23.06 6.59 -15.34
C LEU A 856 23.33 5.91 -16.69
N ASN A 857 24.58 5.97 -17.18
CA ASN A 857 25.01 5.30 -18.41
C ASN A 857 25.53 3.86 -18.19
N GLN A 858 25.51 3.34 -16.97
CA GLN A 858 25.90 1.96 -16.69
C GLN A 858 24.73 1.00 -16.92
N VAL A 859 25.03 -0.21 -17.41
CA VAL A 859 24.02 -1.28 -17.57
C VAL A 859 23.84 -1.95 -16.20
N PRO A 860 22.61 -2.01 -15.65
CA PRO A 860 22.39 -2.62 -14.34
C PRO A 860 22.67 -4.13 -14.39
N ASN A 861 23.39 -4.64 -13.39
CA ASN A 861 23.73 -6.07 -13.24
C ASN A 861 22.70 -6.85 -12.40
N GLY A 862 21.62 -6.20 -11.93
CA GLY A 862 20.54 -6.79 -11.15
C GLY A 862 19.37 -5.84 -10.90
N THR A 863 18.31 -6.35 -10.28
CA THR A 863 17.09 -5.58 -9.99
C THR A 863 17.35 -4.40 -9.05
N ASP A 864 18.18 -4.59 -8.00
CA ASP A 864 18.46 -3.55 -7.00
C ASP A 864 19.21 -2.36 -7.62
N GLU A 865 20.20 -2.63 -8.48
CA GLU A 865 20.93 -1.59 -9.20
C GLU A 865 20.02 -0.88 -10.21
N ALA A 866 19.14 -1.62 -10.90
CA ALA A 866 18.14 -1.01 -11.78
C ALA A 866 17.19 -0.06 -11.02
N MET A 867 16.73 -0.46 -9.83
CA MET A 867 15.90 0.38 -8.96
C MET A 867 16.66 1.62 -8.48
N ALA A 868 17.91 1.47 -8.05
CA ALA A 868 18.76 2.59 -7.63
C ALA A 868 18.99 3.61 -8.75
N LEU A 869 19.20 3.15 -9.99
CA LEU A 869 19.33 4.02 -11.16
C LEU A 869 18.03 4.76 -11.48
N VAL A 870 16.86 4.12 -11.32
CA VAL A 870 15.55 4.80 -11.47
C VAL A 870 15.39 5.89 -10.42
N GLU A 871 15.75 5.61 -9.16
CA GLU A 871 15.70 6.60 -8.09
C GLU A 871 16.69 7.75 -8.33
N LEU A 872 17.89 7.45 -8.86
CA LEU A 872 18.86 8.48 -9.24
C LEU A 872 18.32 9.40 -10.34
N ARG A 873 17.60 8.87 -11.34
CA ARG A 873 16.92 9.68 -12.36
C ARG A 873 15.90 10.63 -11.71
N LYS A 874 15.11 10.13 -10.76
CA LYS A 874 14.13 10.95 -10.02
C LYS A 874 14.80 12.02 -9.16
N SER A 875 15.84 11.68 -8.41
CA SER A 875 16.58 12.66 -7.60
C SER A 875 17.26 13.73 -8.46
N TYR A 876 17.82 13.37 -9.61
CA TYR A 876 18.44 14.32 -10.55
C TYR A 876 17.43 15.33 -11.10
N LEU A 877 16.29 14.85 -11.62
CA LEU A 877 15.26 15.75 -12.15
C LEU A 877 14.61 16.59 -11.03
N THR A 878 14.43 16.03 -9.83
CA THR A 878 13.93 16.79 -8.67
C THR A 878 14.90 17.90 -8.29
N PHE A 879 16.20 17.62 -8.30
CA PHE A 879 17.23 18.62 -8.03
C PHE A 879 17.19 19.75 -9.07
N LEU A 880 17.15 19.44 -10.38
CA LEU A 880 17.00 20.45 -11.43
C LEU A 880 15.75 21.30 -11.25
N MET A 881 14.60 20.67 -10.96
CA MET A 881 13.35 21.39 -10.67
C MET A 881 13.49 22.33 -9.46
N GLY A 882 14.20 21.88 -8.42
CA GLY A 882 14.50 22.65 -7.22
C GLY A 882 15.33 23.89 -7.50
N LEU A 883 16.26 23.84 -8.45
CA LEU A 883 17.06 25.00 -8.88
C LEU A 883 16.19 26.08 -9.50
N PHE A 884 15.33 25.73 -10.46
CA PHE A 884 14.38 26.67 -11.07
C PHE A 884 13.37 27.21 -10.05
N SER A 885 12.93 26.39 -9.10
CA SER A 885 11.97 26.82 -8.08
C SER A 885 12.60 27.74 -7.03
N SER A 886 13.93 27.69 -6.87
CA SER A 886 14.68 28.53 -5.93
C SER A 886 15.29 29.78 -6.60
N GLU A 887 14.93 30.06 -7.86
CA GLU A 887 15.46 31.19 -8.66
C GLU A 887 17.00 31.12 -8.85
N LEU A 888 17.53 29.90 -8.99
CA LEU A 888 18.96 29.62 -9.16
C LEU A 888 19.31 29.14 -10.58
N GLU A 889 18.43 29.34 -11.56
CA GLU A 889 18.64 28.96 -12.95
C GLU A 889 19.89 29.59 -13.58
N ASN A 890 20.33 30.75 -13.08
CA ASN A 890 21.52 31.45 -13.59
C ASN A 890 22.80 30.60 -13.45
N VAL A 891 22.83 29.63 -12.52
CA VAL A 891 23.94 28.68 -12.38
C VAL A 891 24.14 27.84 -13.64
N LEU A 892 23.08 27.63 -14.42
CA LEU A 892 23.11 26.86 -15.67
C LEU A 892 23.67 27.66 -16.86
N ILE A 893 23.72 28.99 -16.76
CA ILE A 893 24.05 29.92 -17.86
C ILE A 893 25.47 30.49 -17.72
N THR A 894 26.12 30.31 -16.57
CA THR A 894 27.47 30.84 -16.31
C THR A 894 28.51 30.33 -17.32
N ASP A 895 29.62 31.05 -17.49
CA ASP A 895 30.70 30.67 -18.42
C ASP A 895 31.24 29.24 -18.20
N LEU A 896 31.18 28.74 -16.95
CA LEU A 896 31.63 27.39 -16.59
C LEU A 896 30.64 26.31 -17.04
N ASN A 897 29.34 26.54 -16.85
CA ASN A 897 28.29 25.53 -17.04
C ASN A 897 27.51 25.69 -18.36
N GLY A 898 27.52 26.88 -18.96
CA GLY A 898 26.74 27.23 -20.16
C GLY A 898 27.08 26.37 -21.38
N GLN A 899 28.35 25.98 -21.53
CA GLN A 899 28.80 25.05 -22.57
C GLN A 899 28.17 23.64 -22.45
N HIS A 900 27.68 23.27 -21.26
CA HIS A 900 27.08 21.96 -20.97
C HIS A 900 25.54 22.01 -20.91
N LEU A 901 24.94 23.20 -21.02
CA LEU A 901 23.49 23.39 -20.95
C LEU A 901 22.74 22.56 -21.98
N GLY A 902 23.25 22.48 -23.21
CA GLY A 902 22.64 21.66 -24.27
C GLY A 902 22.52 20.18 -23.91
N LEU A 903 23.55 19.60 -23.29
CA LEU A 903 23.55 18.20 -22.85
C LEU A 903 22.51 17.96 -21.73
N ILE A 904 22.41 18.90 -20.79
CA ILE A 904 21.46 18.82 -19.67
C ILE A 904 20.02 18.87 -20.21
N LEU A 905 19.72 19.81 -21.10
CA LEU A 905 18.39 19.92 -21.69
C LEU A 905 18.03 18.71 -22.56
N GLN A 906 19.00 18.14 -23.30
CA GLN A 906 18.81 16.88 -24.02
C GLN A 906 18.51 15.70 -23.09
N SER A 907 19.16 15.62 -21.91
CA SER A 907 18.85 14.60 -20.90
C SER A 907 17.40 14.71 -20.41
N VAL A 908 16.93 15.93 -20.13
CA VAL A 908 15.53 16.15 -19.73
C VAL A 908 14.58 15.75 -20.87
N LEU A 909 14.95 16.04 -22.12
CA LEU A 909 14.15 15.66 -23.29
C LEU A 909 14.04 14.13 -23.44
N HIS A 910 15.15 13.41 -23.24
CA HIS A 910 15.19 11.96 -23.26
C HIS A 910 14.24 11.36 -22.22
N TYR A 911 14.28 11.86 -20.98
CA TYR A 911 13.40 11.38 -19.91
C TYR A 911 11.93 11.79 -20.09
N ALA A 912 11.65 12.91 -20.77
CA ALA A 912 10.28 13.27 -21.14
C ALA A 912 9.67 12.28 -22.15
N GLN A 913 10.50 11.67 -23.02
CA GLN A 913 10.07 10.71 -24.04
C GLN A 913 9.98 9.26 -23.56
N ASP A 914 10.60 8.94 -22.42
CA ASP A 914 10.58 7.61 -21.81
C ASP A 914 9.24 7.39 -21.08
N LEU A 915 8.44 6.43 -21.58
CA LEU A 915 7.12 6.08 -21.04
C LEU A 915 7.16 4.84 -20.13
N SER A 916 8.35 4.34 -19.79
CA SER A 916 8.51 3.27 -18.81
C SER A 916 8.18 3.73 -17.38
N ASP A 917 8.46 5.00 -17.05
CA ASP A 917 8.13 5.64 -15.78
C ASP A 917 7.42 6.99 -16.04
N ILE A 918 6.08 6.94 -15.99
CA ILE A 918 5.20 8.09 -16.26
C ILE A 918 5.47 9.28 -15.30
N PRO A 919 5.67 9.08 -13.97
CA PRO A 919 6.11 10.15 -13.07
C PRO A 919 7.39 10.88 -13.51
N VAL A 920 8.41 10.15 -14.02
CA VAL A 920 9.65 10.74 -14.51
C VAL A 920 9.40 11.63 -15.74
N SER A 921 8.62 11.13 -16.71
CA SER A 921 8.21 11.91 -17.88
C SER A 921 7.48 13.18 -17.48
N ARG A 922 6.53 13.09 -16.53
CA ARG A 922 5.81 14.25 -15.99
C ARG A 922 6.76 15.30 -15.40
N MET A 923 7.72 14.88 -14.60
CA MET A 923 8.67 15.77 -13.95
C MET A 923 9.59 16.46 -14.97
N ALA A 924 10.03 15.72 -16.01
CA ALA A 924 10.81 16.27 -17.10
C ALA A 924 10.04 17.37 -17.86
N PHE A 925 8.75 17.16 -18.19
CA PHE A 925 7.90 18.20 -18.78
C PHE A 925 7.73 19.41 -17.86
N GLY A 926 7.65 19.19 -16.54
CA GLY A 926 7.64 20.28 -15.56
C GLY A 926 8.92 21.12 -15.54
N ILE A 927 10.11 20.50 -15.66
CA ILE A 927 11.39 21.24 -15.80
C ILE A 927 11.36 22.08 -17.07
N LEU A 928 10.95 21.50 -18.20
CA LEU A 928 10.88 22.24 -19.47
C LEU A 928 9.92 23.44 -19.38
N LEU A 929 8.78 23.27 -18.70
CA LEU A 929 7.85 24.36 -18.42
C LEU A 929 8.50 25.47 -17.59
N LYS A 930 9.28 25.14 -16.56
CA LYS A 930 10.03 26.12 -15.76
C LYS A 930 11.11 26.81 -16.59
N ALA A 931 11.88 26.07 -17.38
CA ALA A 931 12.91 26.61 -18.27
C ALA A 931 12.32 27.60 -19.29
N VAL A 932 11.18 27.26 -19.92
CA VAL A 932 10.47 28.18 -20.83
C VAL A 932 9.98 29.43 -20.10
N ASN A 933 9.51 29.31 -18.85
CA ASN A 933 9.05 30.47 -18.09
C ASN A 933 10.19 31.43 -17.71
N SER A 934 11.37 30.88 -17.40
CA SER A 934 12.57 31.65 -17.04
C SER A 934 13.28 32.27 -18.25
N TRP A 935 13.50 31.49 -19.32
CA TRP A 935 14.33 31.88 -20.48
C TRP A 935 13.55 32.16 -21.77
N GLY A 936 12.24 31.95 -21.79
CA GLY A 936 11.44 32.03 -23.01
C GLY A 936 10.95 33.42 -23.40
N SER A 937 11.21 34.49 -22.63
CA SER A 937 10.82 35.86 -23.01
C SER A 937 11.76 36.40 -24.08
N GLN A 938 11.26 37.14 -25.08
CA GLN A 938 12.12 37.84 -26.04
C GLN A 938 12.85 39.00 -25.36
N GLY A 939 14.19 39.00 -25.35
CA GLY A 939 14.94 40.23 -25.17
C GLY A 939 14.75 41.13 -26.38
N GLU A 940 14.24 42.33 -26.13
CA GLU A 940 14.31 43.43 -27.08
C GLU A 940 15.79 43.82 -27.28
N SER A 941 16.54 43.10 -28.12
CA SER A 941 17.74 43.57 -28.86
C SER A 941 18.69 42.45 -29.33
N SER A 942 18.21 41.43 -30.06
CA SER A 942 19.16 40.62 -30.88
C SER A 942 18.59 39.94 -32.12
N GLY A 943 17.26 39.99 -32.34
CA GLY A 943 16.60 39.32 -33.47
C GLY A 943 16.82 39.91 -34.87
N ALA A 944 17.33 41.15 -34.99
CA ALA A 944 17.49 41.79 -36.30
C ALA A 944 18.85 41.52 -36.98
N ALA A 945 19.84 40.96 -36.28
CA ALA A 945 21.18 40.74 -36.82
C ALA A 945 21.43 39.31 -37.32
N ALA A 946 20.67 38.31 -36.85
CA ALA A 946 20.89 36.91 -37.25
C ALA A 946 20.31 36.55 -38.63
N ALA A 947 19.31 37.29 -39.12
CA ALA A 947 18.70 37.05 -40.43
C ALA A 947 19.47 37.68 -41.62
N ALA A 948 20.42 38.60 -41.35
CA ALA A 948 21.18 39.29 -42.39
C ALA A 948 22.61 38.73 -42.62
N ALA A 949 23.11 37.86 -41.74
CA ALA A 949 24.49 37.35 -41.79
C ALA A 949 24.68 36.12 -42.72
N LEU A 950 23.62 35.58 -43.32
CA LEU A 950 23.71 34.48 -44.29
C LEU A 950 23.85 34.93 -45.77
N ALA A 951 23.98 36.24 -46.03
CA ALA A 951 23.98 36.77 -47.41
C ALA A 951 25.21 37.57 -47.87
N ASN A 952 26.23 37.83 -47.04
CA ASN A 952 27.47 38.45 -47.54
C ASN A 952 28.69 38.07 -46.72
N GLY A 953 29.53 37.20 -47.30
CA GLY A 953 30.88 36.97 -46.81
C GLY A 953 31.80 38.14 -47.14
N LYS A 954 32.48 38.69 -46.14
CA LYS A 954 33.86 39.22 -46.26
C LYS A 954 34.45 39.58 -44.89
N ASN A 955 35.71 39.20 -44.73
CA ASN A 955 36.64 39.48 -43.64
C ASN A 955 36.73 40.97 -43.27
N GLY A 956 36.98 41.25 -41.99
CA GLY A 956 37.44 42.57 -41.52
C GLY A 956 37.76 42.60 -40.03
N VAL A 957 39.05 42.51 -39.71
CA VAL A 957 39.67 42.77 -38.39
C VAL A 957 39.71 44.29 -38.14
N SER A 958 39.38 44.77 -36.92
CA SER A 958 40.20 45.76 -36.15
C SER A 958 39.47 46.44 -34.97
N ASN A 959 40.14 46.38 -33.80
CA ASN A 959 40.35 47.38 -32.72
C ASN A 959 39.50 48.67 -32.62
N GLY A 960 39.19 49.04 -31.36
CA GLY A 960 39.37 50.43 -30.90
C GLY A 960 38.37 51.04 -29.88
N SER A 961 38.76 51.00 -28.60
CA SER A 961 38.74 52.13 -27.62
C SER A 961 37.43 52.81 -27.13
N SER A 962 37.21 52.66 -25.82
CA SER A 962 36.96 53.68 -24.76
C SER A 962 35.78 54.67 -24.83
N GLY A 963 34.97 54.70 -23.76
CA GLY A 963 34.15 55.84 -23.35
C GLY A 963 33.40 55.58 -22.03
N SER A 964 33.61 56.45 -21.04
CA SER A 964 33.20 56.35 -19.63
C SER A 964 31.82 56.93 -19.30
N GLY A 965 31.26 56.50 -18.15
CA GLY A 965 30.25 57.19 -17.34
C GLY A 965 28.81 56.73 -17.63
N GLY A 966 27.92 56.45 -16.69
CA GLY A 966 27.87 56.62 -15.24
C GLY A 966 26.38 56.76 -14.87
N GLY A 967 25.91 55.98 -13.88
CA GLY A 967 24.66 56.28 -13.13
C GLY A 967 23.38 55.50 -13.50
N GLY A 968 23.05 54.52 -12.64
CA GLY A 968 21.71 54.24 -12.09
C GLY A 968 20.53 53.90 -13.01
N ASP A 969 20.13 52.63 -13.05
CA ASP A 969 18.89 52.12 -12.44
C ASP A 969 18.95 50.57 -12.45
N GLY A 970 18.48 49.93 -11.38
CA GLY A 970 18.61 48.48 -11.17
C GLY A 970 17.58 47.67 -11.95
N THR A 971 17.72 47.59 -13.27
CA THR A 971 17.11 46.50 -14.06
C THR A 971 18.03 45.29 -13.96
N GLU A 972 17.64 44.27 -13.19
CA GLU A 972 18.25 42.93 -13.29
C GLU A 972 18.15 42.47 -14.76
N GLU A 973 19.25 42.59 -15.51
CA GLU A 973 19.37 41.96 -16.83
C GLU A 973 19.21 40.46 -16.64
N LYS A 974 18.05 39.92 -17.03
CA LYS A 974 17.85 38.48 -17.14
C LYS A 974 18.78 37.97 -18.23
N LEU A 975 19.85 37.29 -17.81
CA LEU A 975 20.78 36.58 -18.70
C LEU A 975 19.99 35.60 -19.57
N GLU A 976 20.03 35.81 -20.89
CA GLU A 976 19.43 34.90 -21.86
C GLU A 976 20.27 33.63 -22.00
N ALA A 977 19.63 32.46 -22.00
CA ALA A 977 20.30 31.19 -22.23
C ALA A 977 20.68 31.05 -23.72
N PRO A 978 21.98 30.98 -24.07
CA PRO A 978 22.42 30.95 -25.47
C PRO A 978 21.89 29.70 -26.19
N GLY A 979 21.26 29.89 -27.36
CA GLY A 979 20.72 28.79 -28.18
C GLY A 979 19.40 28.17 -27.69
N PHE A 980 18.84 28.63 -26.57
CA PHE A 980 17.60 28.06 -26.00
C PHE A 980 16.37 28.23 -26.91
N TYR A 981 16.26 29.35 -27.64
CA TYR A 981 15.16 29.56 -28.58
C TYR A 981 15.13 28.50 -29.68
N GLN A 982 16.28 28.21 -30.28
CA GLN A 982 16.38 27.15 -31.30
C GLN A 982 15.99 25.80 -30.70
N PHE A 983 16.51 25.48 -29.51
CA PHE A 983 16.18 24.24 -28.81
C PHE A 983 14.67 24.10 -28.51
N MET A 984 14.01 25.19 -28.13
CA MET A 984 12.58 25.22 -27.85
C MET A 984 11.73 24.87 -29.09
N TYR A 985 12.02 25.47 -30.24
CA TYR A 985 11.28 25.22 -31.47
C TYR A 985 11.61 23.87 -32.13
N GLU A 986 12.89 23.45 -32.08
CA GLU A 986 13.34 22.21 -32.73
C GLU A 986 13.03 20.94 -31.91
N HIS A 987 13.05 21.03 -30.58
CA HIS A 987 12.93 19.85 -29.71
C HIS A 987 11.74 19.92 -28.78
N ILE A 988 11.60 20.98 -27.97
CA ILE A 988 10.54 21.06 -26.94
C ILE A 988 9.15 21.03 -27.58
N LEU A 989 8.92 21.79 -28.66
CA LEU A 989 7.63 21.78 -29.33
C LEU A 989 7.27 20.39 -29.88
N ARG A 990 8.23 19.68 -30.50
CA ARG A 990 7.97 18.38 -31.14
C ARG A 990 7.50 17.32 -30.14
N ILE A 991 8.19 17.22 -29.01
CA ILE A 991 7.87 16.23 -27.99
C ILE A 991 6.48 16.41 -27.37
N THR A 992 5.93 17.63 -27.39
CA THR A 992 4.57 17.90 -26.86
C THR A 992 3.47 17.21 -27.68
N PHE A 993 3.76 16.84 -28.94
CA PHE A 993 2.83 16.09 -29.79
C PHE A 993 3.28 14.65 -30.03
N GLU A 994 4.58 14.37 -30.09
CA GLU A 994 5.09 13.00 -30.32
C GLU A 994 4.79 12.05 -29.16
N VAL A 995 4.95 12.49 -27.90
CA VAL A 995 4.79 11.63 -26.73
C VAL A 995 3.35 11.11 -26.57
N PRO A 996 2.30 11.96 -26.65
CA PRO A 996 0.91 11.50 -26.62
C PRO A 996 0.49 10.58 -27.78
N MET A 997 1.23 10.60 -28.89
CA MET A 997 0.96 9.81 -30.10
C MET A 997 1.63 8.42 -30.07
N LYS A 998 2.51 8.13 -29.10
CA LYS A 998 3.13 6.81 -28.97
C LYS A 998 2.07 5.74 -28.61
N PRO A 999 2.17 4.51 -29.16
CA PRO A 999 1.22 3.44 -28.84
C PRO A 999 1.29 3.00 -27.37
N THR A 1000 2.43 3.22 -26.72
CA THR A 1000 2.65 2.93 -25.30
C THR A 1000 2.05 3.97 -24.34
N PHE A 1001 1.53 5.09 -24.85
CA PHE A 1001 0.84 6.09 -24.03
C PHE A 1001 -0.63 5.71 -23.85
N ASP A 1002 -1.08 5.45 -22.63
CA ASP A 1002 -2.47 5.08 -22.35
C ASP A 1002 -3.30 6.30 -21.93
N LEU A 1003 -4.42 6.55 -22.61
CA LEU A 1003 -5.32 7.67 -22.31
C LEU A 1003 -6.38 7.32 -21.24
N GLN A 1004 -6.49 6.05 -20.88
CA GLN A 1004 -7.35 5.57 -19.78
C GLN A 1004 -6.63 5.65 -18.42
N ASP A 1005 -5.30 5.64 -18.42
CA ASP A 1005 -4.49 5.76 -17.23
C ASP A 1005 -4.49 7.20 -16.65
N GLY A 1006 -4.82 7.31 -15.37
CA GLY A 1006 -4.87 8.57 -14.65
C GLY A 1006 -3.53 9.30 -14.57
N GLN A 1007 -2.39 8.59 -14.52
CA GLN A 1007 -1.07 9.21 -14.46
C GLN A 1007 -0.67 9.81 -15.82
N SER A 1008 -0.97 9.10 -16.91
CA SER A 1008 -0.77 9.60 -18.27
C SER A 1008 -1.59 10.86 -18.56
N VAL A 1009 -2.83 10.96 -18.03
CA VAL A 1009 -3.63 12.19 -18.12
C VAL A 1009 -2.95 13.37 -17.40
N LEU A 1010 -2.22 13.14 -16.31
CA LEU A 1010 -1.46 14.21 -15.64
C LEU A 1010 -0.29 14.71 -16.52
N VAL A 1011 0.38 13.82 -17.25
CA VAL A 1011 1.43 14.21 -18.23
C VAL A 1011 0.86 15.10 -19.33
N LEU A 1012 -0.31 14.75 -19.89
CA LEU A 1012 -1.02 15.64 -20.84
C LEU A 1012 -1.31 17.02 -20.25
N GLY A 1013 -1.64 17.06 -18.96
CA GLY A 1013 -1.85 18.30 -18.22
C GLY A 1013 -0.60 19.18 -18.14
N GLU A 1014 0.59 18.60 -17.97
CA GLU A 1014 1.86 19.34 -17.99
C GLU A 1014 2.24 19.78 -19.41
N ILE A 1015 2.05 18.92 -20.41
CA ILE A 1015 2.29 19.21 -21.84
C ILE A 1015 1.43 20.40 -22.30
N ALA A 1016 0.13 20.39 -21.97
CA ALA A 1016 -0.76 21.50 -22.29
C ALA A 1016 -0.34 22.80 -21.58
N GLY A 1017 0.15 22.69 -20.34
CA GLY A 1017 0.72 23.83 -19.61
C GLY A 1017 1.97 24.40 -20.28
N LEU A 1018 2.86 23.53 -20.76
CA LEU A 1018 4.06 23.88 -21.52
C LEU A 1018 3.73 24.61 -22.82
N GLN A 1019 2.80 24.09 -23.63
CA GLN A 1019 2.34 24.75 -24.85
C GLN A 1019 1.75 26.15 -24.58
N LYS A 1020 0.95 26.27 -23.50
CA LYS A 1020 0.39 27.55 -23.05
C LYS A 1020 1.47 28.55 -22.63
N ALA A 1021 2.50 28.08 -21.92
CA ALA A 1021 3.61 28.91 -21.48
C ALA A 1021 4.45 29.41 -22.67
N ILE A 1022 4.75 28.55 -23.65
CA ILE A 1022 5.46 28.94 -24.86
C ILE A 1022 4.65 30.01 -25.61
N ALA A 1023 3.35 29.81 -25.81
CA ALA A 1023 2.47 30.77 -26.46
C ALA A 1023 2.42 32.13 -25.71
N SER A 1024 2.36 32.09 -24.38
CA SER A 1024 2.35 33.32 -23.56
C SER A 1024 3.67 34.08 -23.60
N LYS A 1025 4.81 33.40 -23.75
CA LYS A 1025 6.15 34.01 -23.68
C LYS A 1025 6.66 34.52 -25.03
N GLN A 1026 6.31 33.83 -26.12
CA GLN A 1026 6.71 34.18 -27.49
C GLN A 1026 5.66 34.97 -28.27
N GLY A 1027 4.39 34.92 -27.85
CA GLY A 1027 3.29 35.64 -28.51
C GLY A 1027 3.08 35.18 -29.97
N ASP A 1028 2.90 36.14 -30.87
CA ASP A 1028 2.50 35.90 -32.26
C ASP A 1028 3.55 35.14 -33.09
N THR A 1029 4.83 35.24 -32.71
CA THR A 1029 5.92 34.51 -33.40
C THR A 1029 5.75 33.00 -33.28
N PHE A 1030 5.39 32.50 -32.09
CA PHE A 1030 5.11 31.08 -31.87
C PHE A 1030 3.85 30.61 -32.61
N LEU A 1031 2.79 31.41 -32.61
CA LEU A 1031 1.54 31.06 -33.28
C LEU A 1031 1.70 31.00 -34.81
N SER A 1032 2.47 31.94 -35.38
CA SER A 1032 2.80 31.91 -36.81
C SER A 1032 3.65 30.69 -37.19
N TYR A 1033 4.65 30.33 -36.38
CA TYR A 1033 5.47 29.13 -36.58
C TYR A 1033 4.64 27.84 -36.48
N LEU A 1034 3.74 27.76 -35.50
CA LEU A 1034 2.86 26.60 -35.32
C LEU A 1034 1.95 26.40 -36.54
N ASN A 1035 1.39 27.49 -37.08
CA ASN A 1035 0.49 27.46 -38.23
C ASN A 1035 1.19 27.19 -39.56
N GLN A 1036 2.36 27.82 -39.79
CA GLN A 1036 3.01 27.84 -41.10
C GLN A 1036 4.08 26.75 -41.25
N VAL A 1037 4.67 26.27 -40.15
CA VAL A 1037 5.82 25.36 -40.19
C VAL A 1037 5.49 24.02 -39.54
N TYR A 1038 5.10 24.01 -38.26
CA TYR A 1038 5.02 22.77 -37.49
C TYR A 1038 3.77 21.92 -37.79
N LEU A 1039 2.55 22.46 -37.66
CA LEU A 1039 1.32 21.70 -37.91
C LEU A 1039 1.21 21.18 -39.36
N PRO A 1040 1.64 21.93 -40.40
CA PRO A 1040 1.75 21.41 -41.76
C PRO A 1040 2.75 20.26 -41.89
N SER A 1041 3.87 20.30 -41.16
CA SER A 1041 4.90 19.25 -41.22
C SER A 1041 4.44 17.89 -40.68
N ILE A 1042 3.43 17.87 -39.80
CA ILE A 1042 2.82 16.64 -39.27
C ILE A 1042 1.52 16.25 -40.00
N HIS A 1043 1.24 16.86 -41.16
CA HIS A 1043 0.04 16.64 -41.98
C HIS A 1043 -1.30 16.91 -41.25
N CYS A 1044 -1.32 17.87 -40.31
CA CYS A 1044 -2.55 18.27 -39.65
C CYS A 1044 -3.50 19.03 -40.61
N PRO A 1045 -4.81 18.72 -40.67
CA PRO A 1045 -5.76 19.45 -41.50
C PRO A 1045 -5.79 20.95 -41.16
N PRO A 1046 -5.88 21.86 -42.15
CA PRO A 1046 -5.77 23.30 -41.92
C PRO A 1046 -6.90 23.85 -41.05
N GLU A 1047 -8.10 23.28 -41.12
CA GLU A 1047 -9.24 23.65 -40.27
C GLU A 1047 -8.99 23.30 -38.79
N LEU A 1048 -8.43 22.10 -38.54
CA LEU A 1048 -8.12 21.60 -37.20
C LEU A 1048 -6.92 22.34 -36.59
N ALA A 1049 -5.95 22.73 -37.41
CA ALA A 1049 -4.83 23.57 -37.02
C ALA A 1049 -5.29 24.97 -36.57
N GLN A 1050 -6.22 25.59 -37.31
CA GLN A 1050 -6.81 26.88 -36.94
C GLN A 1050 -7.65 26.79 -35.66
N GLU A 1051 -8.45 25.73 -35.51
CA GLU A 1051 -9.21 25.47 -34.28
C GLU A 1051 -8.30 25.35 -33.05
N TYR A 1052 -7.20 24.61 -33.19
CA TYR A 1052 -6.20 24.44 -32.14
C TYR A 1052 -5.52 25.75 -31.75
N ILE A 1053 -5.11 26.57 -32.72
CA ILE A 1053 -4.50 27.89 -32.47
C ILE A 1053 -5.50 28.82 -31.76
N HIS A 1054 -6.75 28.84 -32.20
CA HIS A 1054 -7.80 29.63 -31.59
C HIS A 1054 -8.05 29.18 -30.13
N ALA A 1055 -8.09 27.87 -29.88
CA ALA A 1055 -8.22 27.31 -28.54
C ALA A 1055 -7.02 27.66 -27.64
N LEU A 1056 -5.80 27.66 -28.19
CA LEU A 1056 -4.59 28.04 -27.47
C LEU A 1056 -4.56 29.52 -27.08
N GLN A 1057 -5.12 30.42 -27.90
CA GLN A 1057 -5.23 31.85 -27.60
C GLN A 1057 -6.36 32.16 -26.60
N GLN A 1058 -7.57 31.61 -26.81
CA GLN A 1058 -8.79 32.07 -26.13
C GLN A 1058 -9.11 31.35 -24.82
N LEU A 1059 -8.81 30.04 -24.73
CA LEU A 1059 -9.22 29.25 -23.56
C LEU A 1059 -8.34 29.59 -22.34
N ASP A 1060 -8.87 29.48 -21.12
CA ASP A 1060 -8.02 29.51 -19.93
C ASP A 1060 -7.16 28.22 -19.82
N ALA A 1061 -6.18 28.19 -18.91
CA ALA A 1061 -5.28 27.03 -18.77
C ALA A 1061 -6.01 25.73 -18.40
N LYS A 1062 -7.17 25.79 -17.71
CA LYS A 1062 -7.93 24.60 -17.27
C LYS A 1062 -8.82 24.07 -18.39
N GLN A 1063 -9.44 24.97 -19.16
CA GLN A 1063 -10.24 24.69 -20.33
C GLN A 1063 -9.36 24.16 -21.46
N PHE A 1064 -8.18 24.75 -21.68
CA PHE A 1064 -7.23 24.28 -22.68
C PHE A 1064 -6.74 22.85 -22.40
N LYS A 1065 -6.48 22.49 -21.12
CA LYS A 1065 -6.14 21.10 -20.75
C LYS A 1065 -7.22 20.09 -21.17
N LYS A 1066 -8.50 20.41 -20.91
CA LYS A 1066 -9.62 19.55 -21.33
C LYS A 1066 -9.74 19.46 -22.84
N TYR A 1067 -9.59 20.59 -23.53
CA TYR A 1067 -9.61 20.64 -24.99
C TYR A 1067 -8.47 19.78 -25.57
N PHE A 1068 -7.25 19.93 -25.06
CA PHE A 1068 -6.08 19.18 -25.53
C PHE A 1068 -6.26 17.67 -25.35
N GLN A 1069 -6.81 17.22 -24.22
CA GLN A 1069 -7.11 15.81 -24.01
C GLN A 1069 -8.10 15.27 -25.07
N ALA A 1070 -9.19 15.98 -25.32
CA ALA A 1070 -10.18 15.61 -26.34
C ALA A 1070 -9.57 15.64 -27.76
N PHE A 1071 -8.72 16.63 -28.04
CA PHE A 1071 -8.00 16.77 -29.29
C PHE A 1071 -7.10 15.57 -29.58
N ILE A 1072 -6.31 15.12 -28.58
CA ILE A 1072 -5.43 13.95 -28.71
C ILE A 1072 -6.25 12.66 -28.87
N GLN A 1073 -7.35 12.50 -28.12
CA GLN A 1073 -8.25 11.36 -28.27
C GLN A 1073 -8.81 11.27 -29.69
N LYS A 1074 -9.30 12.39 -30.23
CA LYS A 1074 -9.82 12.48 -31.61
C LYS A 1074 -8.74 12.28 -32.67
N SER A 1075 -7.49 12.62 -32.37
CA SER A 1075 -6.37 12.45 -33.30
C SER A 1075 -5.83 11.03 -33.34
N ARG A 1076 -6.09 10.21 -32.30
CA ARG A 1076 -5.71 8.78 -32.24
C ARG A 1076 -6.79 7.83 -32.75
N SER A 1077 -8.07 8.26 -32.71
CA SER A 1077 -9.21 7.56 -33.31
C SER A 1077 -9.25 7.77 -34.81
#